data_AF-A0A2W7B3C3-F1
#
_entry.id   AF-A0A2W7B3C3-F1
#
_cell.length_a   1.000
_cell.length_b   1.000
_cell.length_c   1.000
_cell.angle_alpha   90.00
_cell.angle_beta   90.00
_cell.angle_gamma   90.00
#
_symmetry.space_group_name_H-M   'P 1'
#
loop_
_entity.id
_entity.type
_entity.pdbx_description
1 polymer ?
#
loop_
_entity_poly.entity_id
_entity_poly.type
_entity_poly.pdbx_seq_one_letter_code
_entity_poly.pdbx_strand_id
1 'polypeptide(L)'
;MTVRFATFNASLNRAAAGDLMTDLSTPENTQAQAIAEIIQRSNPDVVLVNEFDFDAAGEAAARFQENYLSVSQNGVDSVEYPYVYAAPSNTGIPSGLDLNNDGSVGGPDDAYGFGFFPGQFAFVIYSKYPIVTDQIRTFQEFLWADMPNALLPEDPNDADGNGDTNQWFTPEELAAVRLSSKNHVDVPIDVNGEIIHVLASHPTPPVFDGPEDRNGRRNYDEIRFWADYIEGADYIYDDSGIFGGLGSGAKFVIMGDQNSDPFDGDSLPGAAQLLLENPLVNTAVTPSSAGGPDAAIRQGGVNGNQIGDPAFDTADFGFNPADPTTDIAPGNLRVDYVLPSQNLGITEAQVFWQPSTDPLFPLAEFPTSDHRLVYVDVEDTLPNGFASGDVTQDSVVLWARSTVLGNVTFEYSTDVNFTGLAGSLTATVTDGEVPLKVEIDGLEAGTEYYYRVTDAAGLTKAGRFVTANEVGTYGGFTFGIGGDWQQAPPYPILTSAAASNLDVFVKLGDTIYADLETPALPGITQARTLSDFRTKHSEILSSRFGLSATADLQATTSILATIDDHEIVDNFAGGAAPGDSPDAPDIGSSSDPLFTDDVAFVNDTQVYEDALQAYQEYQPIRDEFYGATGDNRTAGERQLYRTQAFGSDASIFVTDSRSFRDAQLAPANIADPTEFLVQAFDPSRTLLGRAQIDLLKADLLQAQENGTTWKFVVIPEPIQNFGVANAEDRFEGYAAERTELLSFIDQNAIDNVVFMAGDFHGTIVNNLTYQAGPGQAQIATNAFEIVTGPVAFFDGRFGPSVIDIAANFGLITPGQQAFYDVLPISPDLDDIPNDKDDFLKQILISQTDLLGYDPVGLNNNLETAEGLINATLLQGDYLSAHTFSWTELDIDAETQKLTVTTFGIDAYSEADLLANPQAVLDLIPRVVSQFEVLPSLEEPVAVAELIDLTGLDGDVAVNATLTREAAFDNVLKFYETDALGRVGGLLPGEAGYEAAVAANLLDAELFVGNLQTTDANLILAGGTYYAPVLLIDGSVSNLATIEDAVLGSGRIQRQGDVWSFEDLTDNDFNDLVVTLKSIEPVAV
;
A
#
# COMPACT_ATOMS: atom_id res chain seq x y z
N MET A 1 -6.96 11.05 -17.62
CA MET A 1 -8.13 11.17 -18.52
C MET A 1 -9.01 12.26 -17.98
N THR A 2 -9.47 13.17 -18.84
CA THR A 2 -10.34 14.28 -18.44
C THR A 2 -11.81 13.92 -18.63
N VAL A 3 -12.67 14.21 -17.64
CA VAL A 3 -14.12 14.00 -17.67
C VAL A 3 -14.84 15.31 -17.41
N ARG A 4 -15.81 15.68 -18.25
CA ARG A 4 -16.60 16.91 -18.09
C ARG A 4 -17.92 16.66 -17.35
N PHE A 5 -18.07 17.24 -16.17
CA PHE A 5 -19.32 17.26 -15.41
C PHE A 5 -20.02 18.61 -15.55
N ALA A 6 -21.33 18.62 -15.81
CA ALA A 6 -22.11 19.86 -15.97
C ALA A 6 -23.47 19.84 -15.28
N THR A 7 -23.88 20.96 -14.70
CA THR A 7 -25.27 21.18 -14.26
C THR A 7 -25.92 22.25 -15.11
N PHE A 8 -27.20 22.09 -15.42
CA PHE A 8 -27.99 23.10 -16.11
C PHE A 8 -29.44 23.08 -15.60
N ASN A 9 -29.83 24.08 -14.83
CA ASN A 9 -31.25 24.35 -14.61
C ASN A 9 -31.87 24.88 -15.91
N ALA A 10 -32.67 24.01 -16.54
CA ALA A 10 -33.15 24.22 -17.90
C ALA A 10 -34.57 24.78 -17.96
N SER A 11 -35.21 25.02 -16.79
CA SER A 11 -36.60 25.47 -16.69
C SER A 11 -37.56 24.67 -17.59
N LEU A 12 -37.33 23.36 -17.71
CA LEU A 12 -38.16 22.42 -18.45
C LEU A 12 -39.33 21.90 -17.61
N ASN A 13 -39.74 22.64 -16.58
CA ASN A 13 -40.93 22.32 -15.80
C ASN A 13 -42.19 22.85 -16.52
N ARG A 14 -43.34 22.25 -16.25
CA ARG A 14 -44.63 22.68 -16.82
C ARG A 14 -45.69 22.88 -15.74
N ALA A 15 -46.80 23.51 -16.14
CA ALA A 15 -47.91 23.82 -15.23
C ALA A 15 -48.78 22.60 -14.88
N ALA A 16 -48.71 21.52 -15.66
CA ALA A 16 -49.47 20.30 -15.42
C ALA A 16 -48.66 19.04 -15.76
N ALA A 17 -48.95 17.95 -15.04
CA ALA A 17 -48.30 16.67 -15.22
C ALA A 17 -48.48 16.15 -16.68
N GLY A 18 -47.37 15.76 -17.30
CA GLY A 18 -47.34 15.21 -18.67
C GLY A 18 -47.25 16.26 -19.79
N ASP A 19 -47.34 17.55 -19.48
CA ASP A 19 -47.15 18.61 -20.49
C ASP A 19 -45.70 18.61 -21.01
N LEU A 20 -44.70 18.37 -20.15
CA LEU A 20 -43.29 18.31 -20.59
C LEU A 20 -43.08 17.19 -21.60
N MET A 21 -43.58 16.00 -21.29
CA MET A 21 -43.54 14.85 -22.20
C MET A 21 -44.21 15.17 -23.55
N THR A 22 -45.33 15.91 -23.52
CA THR A 22 -46.03 16.34 -24.75
C THR A 22 -45.17 17.30 -25.57
N ASP A 23 -44.55 18.30 -24.93
CA ASP A 23 -43.64 19.25 -25.57
C ASP A 23 -42.42 18.57 -26.20
N LEU A 24 -41.87 17.57 -25.52
CA LEU A 24 -40.68 16.85 -25.97
C LEU A 24 -41.00 15.76 -27.01
N SER A 25 -42.27 15.39 -27.18
CA SER A 25 -42.69 14.30 -28.08
C SER A 25 -42.42 14.56 -29.57
N THR A 26 -42.17 15.82 -29.94
CA THR A 26 -41.81 16.25 -31.29
C THR A 26 -40.58 17.17 -31.22
N PRO A 27 -39.80 17.38 -32.30
CA PRO A 27 -38.55 18.17 -32.27
C PRO A 27 -38.73 19.69 -32.42
N GLU A 28 -39.95 20.23 -32.31
CA GLU A 28 -40.27 21.63 -32.62
C GLU A 28 -40.31 22.58 -31.40
N ASN A 29 -40.10 22.10 -30.17
CA ASN A 29 -40.09 22.98 -29.01
C ASN A 29 -38.81 23.85 -29.01
N THR A 30 -38.98 25.16 -29.15
CA THR A 30 -37.86 26.09 -29.32
C THR A 30 -36.99 26.24 -28.07
N GLN A 31 -37.59 26.10 -26.87
CA GLN A 31 -36.84 26.14 -25.61
C GLN A 31 -35.93 24.90 -25.52
N ALA A 32 -36.49 23.71 -25.76
CA ALA A 32 -35.74 22.46 -25.76
C ALA A 32 -34.65 22.40 -26.85
N GLN A 33 -34.88 23.01 -28.03
CA GLN A 33 -33.84 23.18 -29.06
C GLN A 33 -32.66 24.04 -28.56
N ALA A 34 -32.96 25.16 -27.90
CA ALA A 34 -31.93 26.04 -27.36
C ALA A 34 -31.12 25.37 -26.24
N ILE A 35 -31.80 24.67 -25.32
CA ILE A 35 -31.16 23.90 -24.24
C ILE A 35 -30.25 22.81 -24.83
N ALA A 36 -30.76 22.05 -25.80
CA ALA A 36 -29.97 21.01 -26.45
C ALA A 36 -28.76 21.58 -27.21
N GLU A 37 -28.88 22.74 -27.85
CA GLU A 37 -27.74 23.40 -28.48
C GLU A 37 -26.67 23.78 -27.46
N ILE A 38 -27.05 24.31 -26.28
CA ILE A 38 -26.09 24.63 -25.21
C ILE A 38 -25.36 23.36 -24.77
N ILE A 39 -26.10 22.29 -24.48
CA ILE A 39 -25.52 21.01 -24.06
C ILE A 39 -24.59 20.45 -25.16
N GLN A 40 -24.97 20.51 -26.43
CA GLN A 40 -24.14 20.07 -27.56
C GLN A 40 -22.86 20.88 -27.71
N ARG A 41 -22.90 22.19 -27.47
CA ARG A 41 -21.71 23.07 -27.53
C ARG A 41 -20.76 22.83 -26.37
N SER A 42 -21.30 22.62 -25.16
CA SER A 42 -20.50 22.30 -23.98
C SER A 42 -20.04 20.85 -23.94
N ASN A 43 -20.73 19.95 -24.64
CA ASN A 43 -20.48 18.52 -24.79
C ASN A 43 -20.08 17.79 -23.48
N PRO A 44 -20.82 17.97 -22.37
CA PRO A 44 -20.47 17.33 -21.10
C PRO A 44 -20.53 15.80 -21.23
N ASP A 45 -19.72 15.10 -20.46
CA ASP A 45 -19.75 13.64 -20.38
C ASP A 45 -20.83 13.16 -19.41
N VAL A 46 -21.05 13.92 -18.33
CA VAL A 46 -22.16 13.75 -17.40
C VAL A 46 -22.85 15.09 -17.21
N VAL A 47 -24.17 15.15 -17.42
CA VAL A 47 -24.95 16.37 -17.25
C VAL A 47 -26.20 16.16 -16.40
N LEU A 48 -26.35 16.99 -15.38
CA LEU A 48 -27.53 17.12 -14.55
C LEU A 48 -28.42 18.24 -15.10
N VAL A 49 -29.63 17.90 -15.55
CA VAL A 49 -30.61 18.85 -16.07
C VAL A 49 -31.68 19.08 -15.01
N ASN A 50 -31.64 20.24 -14.34
CA ASN A 50 -32.61 20.62 -13.31
C ASN A 50 -33.88 21.23 -13.91
N GLU A 51 -34.92 21.22 -13.08
CA GLU A 51 -36.29 21.58 -13.47
C GLU A 51 -36.79 20.78 -14.67
N PHE A 52 -36.58 19.47 -14.62
CA PHE A 52 -37.07 18.52 -15.58
C PHE A 52 -38.16 17.69 -14.89
N ASP A 53 -39.43 17.91 -15.25
CA ASP A 53 -40.55 17.22 -14.61
C ASP A 53 -40.37 15.69 -14.65
N PHE A 54 -40.48 15.06 -13.48
CA PHE A 54 -40.29 13.62 -13.34
C PHE A 54 -41.47 12.84 -13.92
N ASP A 55 -41.13 11.80 -14.67
CA ASP A 55 -42.08 10.77 -15.08
C ASP A 55 -41.49 9.38 -14.79
N ALA A 56 -42.28 8.53 -14.13
CA ALA A 56 -41.80 7.22 -13.66
C ALA A 56 -41.44 6.25 -14.79
N ALA A 57 -41.85 6.53 -16.04
CA ALA A 57 -41.54 5.71 -17.20
C ALA A 57 -40.23 6.15 -17.91
N GLY A 58 -39.67 7.31 -17.53
CA GLY A 58 -38.51 7.92 -18.19
C GLY A 58 -38.79 8.38 -19.62
N GLU A 59 -40.07 8.55 -20.00
CA GLU A 59 -40.45 8.90 -21.36
C GLU A 59 -40.03 10.32 -21.74
N ALA A 60 -40.18 11.30 -20.86
CA ALA A 60 -39.77 12.67 -21.14
C ALA A 60 -38.25 12.75 -21.39
N ALA A 61 -37.47 12.06 -20.55
CA ALA A 61 -36.02 12.00 -20.71
C ALA A 61 -35.59 11.33 -22.03
N ALA A 62 -36.20 10.18 -22.35
CA ALA A 62 -35.95 9.49 -23.61
C ALA A 62 -36.29 10.37 -24.84
N ARG A 63 -37.38 11.15 -24.76
CA ARG A 63 -37.79 12.07 -25.84
C ARG A 63 -36.86 13.27 -25.97
N PHE A 64 -36.35 13.81 -24.87
CA PHE A 64 -35.33 14.87 -24.94
C PHE A 64 -34.05 14.36 -25.61
N GLN A 65 -33.59 13.15 -25.25
CA GLN A 65 -32.47 12.50 -25.91
C GLN A 65 -32.72 12.30 -27.42
N GLU A 66 -33.83 11.65 -27.79
CA GLU A 66 -34.14 11.28 -29.19
C GLU A 66 -34.36 12.49 -30.10
N ASN A 67 -35.19 13.44 -29.67
CA ASN A 67 -35.68 14.51 -30.55
C ASN A 67 -34.80 15.77 -30.52
N TYR A 68 -33.95 15.93 -29.49
CA TYR A 68 -33.19 17.17 -29.29
C TYR A 68 -31.68 16.92 -29.14
N LEU A 69 -31.23 16.10 -28.19
CA LEU A 69 -29.79 15.88 -27.96
C LEU A 69 -29.11 15.10 -29.10
N SER A 70 -29.76 14.03 -29.58
CA SER A 70 -29.31 13.23 -30.74
C SER A 70 -29.56 13.92 -32.09
N VAL A 71 -30.07 15.15 -32.10
CA VAL A 71 -30.36 15.93 -33.31
C VAL A 71 -29.49 17.18 -33.30
N SER A 72 -28.66 17.35 -34.33
CA SER A 72 -27.82 18.56 -34.49
C SER A 72 -28.66 19.84 -34.43
N GLN A 73 -28.35 20.71 -33.47
CA GLN A 73 -28.96 22.04 -33.37
C GLN A 73 -28.03 23.07 -34.02
N ASN A 74 -28.55 23.83 -34.99
CA ASN A 74 -27.83 24.91 -35.67
C ASN A 74 -26.42 24.55 -36.20
N GLY A 75 -26.21 23.28 -36.58
CA GLY A 75 -24.95 22.79 -37.15
C GLY A 75 -23.88 22.42 -36.12
N VAL A 76 -24.24 22.35 -34.83
CA VAL A 76 -23.43 21.76 -33.76
C VAL A 76 -23.62 20.23 -33.78
N ASP A 77 -22.57 19.47 -33.53
CA ASP A 77 -22.66 18.01 -33.50
C ASP A 77 -23.63 17.56 -32.39
N SER A 78 -24.45 16.54 -32.70
CA SER A 78 -25.35 15.93 -31.72
C SER A 78 -24.58 15.19 -30.62
N VAL A 79 -25.19 15.05 -29.45
CA VAL A 79 -24.63 14.29 -28.33
C VAL A 79 -25.56 13.13 -27.96
N GLU A 80 -24.97 11.98 -27.65
CA GLU A 80 -25.69 10.78 -27.25
C GLU A 80 -25.24 10.34 -25.86
N TYR A 81 -26.23 10.18 -24.97
CA TYR A 81 -26.03 9.68 -23.61
C TYR A 81 -26.72 8.32 -23.49
N PRO A 82 -25.97 7.20 -23.60
CA PRO A 82 -26.53 5.85 -23.49
C PRO A 82 -27.09 5.52 -22.10
N TYR A 83 -26.70 6.26 -21.06
CA TYR A 83 -27.12 6.03 -19.68
C TYR A 83 -27.86 7.25 -19.14
N VAL A 84 -29.05 7.01 -18.57
CA VAL A 84 -29.94 8.07 -18.09
C VAL A 84 -30.58 7.65 -16.78
N TYR A 85 -30.66 8.57 -15.82
CA TYR A 85 -31.34 8.36 -14.55
C TYR A 85 -32.22 9.57 -14.20
N ALA A 86 -33.53 9.33 -14.04
CA ALA A 86 -34.49 10.32 -13.57
C ALA A 86 -34.82 10.05 -12.11
N ALA A 87 -34.57 11.03 -11.24
CA ALA A 87 -34.69 10.85 -9.79
C ALA A 87 -36.12 11.15 -9.29
N PRO A 88 -36.73 10.27 -8.46
CA PRO A 88 -37.99 10.57 -7.77
C PRO A 88 -37.86 11.80 -6.88
N SER A 89 -38.82 12.73 -6.95
CA SER A 89 -38.77 14.02 -6.26
C SER A 89 -39.88 14.16 -5.20
N ASN A 90 -39.64 14.93 -4.14
CA ASN A 90 -40.65 15.25 -3.12
C ASN A 90 -41.64 16.34 -3.54
N THR A 91 -41.35 17.05 -4.63
CA THR A 91 -42.18 18.14 -5.14
C THR A 91 -43.59 17.68 -5.49
N GLY A 92 -44.59 18.40 -4.98
CA GLY A 92 -46.00 18.18 -5.28
C GLY A 92 -46.57 16.84 -4.81
N ILE A 93 -45.81 16.03 -4.05
CA ILE A 93 -46.33 14.85 -3.35
C ILE A 93 -47.12 15.35 -2.13
N PRO A 94 -48.45 15.10 -2.05
CA PRO A 94 -49.25 15.56 -0.92
C PRO A 94 -48.78 14.93 0.40
N SER A 95 -48.46 15.74 1.40
CA SER A 95 -48.10 15.25 2.74
C SER A 95 -49.33 14.75 3.52
N GLY A 96 -50.50 15.34 3.25
CA GLY A 96 -51.71 15.14 4.05
C GLY A 96 -51.76 15.98 5.34
N LEU A 97 -50.85 16.96 5.47
CA LEU A 97 -50.67 17.82 6.63
C LEU A 97 -50.75 19.31 6.22
N ASP A 98 -50.87 20.22 7.18
CA ASP A 98 -50.94 21.69 7.00
C ASP A 98 -49.55 22.29 7.28
N LEU A 99 -48.61 22.07 6.35
CA LEU A 99 -47.19 22.40 6.56
C LEU A 99 -46.92 23.92 6.46
N ASN A 100 -47.86 24.68 5.92
CA ASN A 100 -47.80 26.14 5.78
C ASN A 100 -48.60 26.91 6.84
N ASN A 101 -49.32 26.21 7.73
CA ASN A 101 -50.16 26.77 8.79
C ASN A 101 -51.25 27.74 8.29
N ASP A 102 -51.82 27.49 7.10
CA ASP A 102 -52.92 28.32 6.56
C ASP A 102 -54.32 27.92 7.07
N GLY A 103 -54.40 26.80 7.80
CA GLY A 103 -55.60 26.25 8.40
C GLY A 103 -56.34 25.26 7.50
N SER A 104 -55.78 24.87 6.36
CA SER A 104 -56.33 23.90 5.42
C SER A 104 -55.25 22.90 5.00
N VAL A 105 -55.61 21.60 4.94
CA VAL A 105 -54.72 20.59 4.36
C VAL A 105 -54.89 20.54 2.84
N GLY A 106 -53.80 20.76 2.12
CA GLY A 106 -53.63 20.50 0.71
C GLY A 106 -53.38 21.74 -0.14
N GLY A 107 -52.62 21.56 -1.21
CA GLY A 107 -52.10 22.66 -2.03
C GLY A 107 -50.62 22.41 -2.32
N PRO A 108 -49.98 23.25 -3.15
CA PRO A 108 -48.57 23.07 -3.44
C PRO A 108 -47.67 23.31 -2.22
N ASP A 109 -48.06 24.20 -1.29
CA ASP A 109 -47.28 24.54 -0.09
C ASP A 109 -47.36 23.49 1.05
N ASP A 110 -48.30 22.55 0.94
CA ASP A 110 -48.48 21.41 1.86
C ASP A 110 -47.91 20.10 1.31
N ALA A 111 -47.36 20.11 0.11
CA ALA A 111 -46.61 18.96 -0.39
C ALA A 111 -45.28 18.82 0.37
N TYR A 112 -44.67 17.64 0.35
CA TYR A 112 -43.36 17.42 1.01
C TYR A 112 -42.27 18.39 0.50
N GLY A 113 -42.36 18.78 -0.77
CA GLY A 113 -41.79 20.03 -1.28
C GLY A 113 -42.75 20.70 -2.24
N PHE A 114 -42.58 22.00 -2.46
CA PHE A 114 -43.50 22.80 -3.26
C PHE A 114 -43.68 22.23 -4.67
N GLY A 115 -44.93 22.05 -5.09
CA GLY A 115 -45.26 21.64 -6.45
C GLY A 115 -46.76 21.43 -6.67
N PHE A 116 -47.23 21.68 -7.88
CA PHE A 116 -48.64 21.52 -8.25
C PHE A 116 -49.02 20.07 -8.59
N PHE A 117 -48.03 19.23 -8.90
CA PHE A 117 -48.19 17.79 -9.12
C PHE A 117 -46.92 17.04 -8.72
N PRO A 118 -47.02 15.75 -8.37
CA PRO A 118 -45.86 14.92 -8.03
C PRO A 118 -44.80 14.94 -9.13
N GLY A 119 -43.57 15.35 -8.78
CA GLY A 119 -42.43 15.34 -9.70
C GLY A 119 -42.18 16.64 -10.46
N GLN A 120 -42.97 17.70 -10.25
CA GLN A 120 -42.71 19.00 -10.87
C GLN A 120 -41.36 19.57 -10.40
N PHE A 121 -40.56 20.20 -11.26
CA PHE A 121 -39.24 20.77 -10.88
C PHE A 121 -38.16 19.74 -10.46
N ALA A 122 -38.35 18.46 -10.76
CA ALA A 122 -37.33 17.43 -10.51
C ALA A 122 -36.10 17.61 -11.42
N PHE A 123 -35.24 16.60 -11.53
CA PHE A 123 -34.12 16.60 -12.47
C PHE A 123 -33.90 15.24 -13.14
N VAL A 124 -33.04 15.25 -14.15
CA VAL A 124 -32.55 14.04 -14.84
C VAL A 124 -31.03 14.13 -15.05
N ILE A 125 -30.35 13.00 -14.94
CA ILE A 125 -28.92 12.85 -15.22
C ILE A 125 -28.77 12.09 -16.55
N TYR A 126 -27.94 12.63 -17.44
CA TYR A 126 -27.49 11.97 -18.66
C TYR A 126 -25.98 11.72 -18.58
N SER A 127 -25.53 10.51 -18.94
CA SER A 127 -24.12 10.11 -18.87
C SER A 127 -23.67 9.34 -20.10
N LYS A 128 -22.46 9.64 -20.57
CA LYS A 128 -21.74 8.85 -21.59
C LYS A 128 -21.15 7.57 -21.00
N TYR A 129 -20.96 7.55 -19.68
CA TYR A 129 -20.40 6.46 -18.90
C TYR A 129 -21.50 5.66 -18.16
N PRO A 130 -21.32 4.35 -17.93
CA PRO A 130 -22.29 3.54 -17.21
C PRO A 130 -22.66 4.13 -15.84
N ILE A 131 -23.95 4.07 -15.52
CA ILE A 131 -24.46 4.35 -14.16
C ILE A 131 -24.57 3.02 -13.43
N VAL A 132 -23.98 2.91 -12.24
CA VAL A 132 -24.01 1.68 -11.41
C VAL A 132 -25.33 1.63 -10.65
N THR A 133 -26.39 1.21 -11.34
CA THR A 133 -27.78 1.42 -10.89
C THR A 133 -28.16 0.74 -9.58
N ASP A 134 -27.50 -0.36 -9.21
CA ASP A 134 -27.73 -1.11 -7.98
C ASP A 134 -27.05 -0.48 -6.74
N GLN A 135 -26.18 0.51 -6.95
CA GLN A 135 -25.51 1.26 -5.90
C GLN A 135 -26.04 2.70 -5.74
N ILE A 136 -27.07 3.09 -6.51
CA ILE A 136 -27.70 4.41 -6.36
C ILE A 136 -28.36 4.53 -4.99
N ARG A 137 -28.08 5.62 -4.28
CA ARG A 137 -28.75 5.97 -3.02
C ARG A 137 -29.65 7.18 -3.23
N THR A 138 -30.88 7.08 -2.75
CA THR A 138 -31.84 8.18 -2.76
C THR A 138 -32.16 8.55 -1.32
N PHE A 139 -32.31 9.85 -1.07
CA PHE A 139 -32.61 10.39 0.27
C PHE A 139 -33.94 11.12 0.26
N GLN A 140 -34.93 10.58 -0.46
CA GLN A 140 -36.25 11.19 -0.60
C GLN A 140 -36.98 11.22 0.74
N GLU A 141 -36.89 10.17 1.54
CA GLU A 141 -37.69 9.97 2.75
C GLU A 141 -36.97 10.39 4.04
N PHE A 142 -35.71 10.83 3.95
CA PHE A 142 -34.93 11.31 5.09
C PHE A 142 -35.62 12.48 5.79
N LEU A 143 -35.92 12.34 7.08
CA LEU A 143 -36.68 13.32 7.85
C LEU A 143 -35.80 14.50 8.28
N TRP A 144 -36.35 15.72 8.22
CA TRP A 144 -35.62 16.92 8.65
C TRP A 144 -35.28 16.86 10.15
N ALA A 145 -36.17 16.29 10.97
CA ALA A 145 -35.98 16.15 12.40
C ALA A 145 -34.86 15.17 12.80
N ASP A 146 -34.48 14.25 11.91
CA ASP A 146 -33.44 13.25 12.17
C ASP A 146 -32.03 13.81 12.00
N MET A 147 -31.91 15.00 11.39
CA MET A 147 -30.65 15.71 11.26
C MET A 147 -30.19 16.29 12.62
N PRO A 148 -28.97 15.98 13.09
CA PRO A 148 -28.46 16.51 14.35
C PRO A 148 -28.40 18.04 14.34
N ASN A 149 -29.07 18.65 15.33
CA ASN A 149 -29.20 20.10 15.47
C ASN A 149 -29.81 20.78 14.23
N ALA A 150 -30.79 20.14 13.58
CA ALA A 150 -31.55 20.71 12.48
C ALA A 150 -32.06 22.14 12.79
N LEU A 151 -31.97 23.04 11.81
CA LEU A 151 -32.46 24.41 11.86
C LEU A 151 -33.97 24.49 11.68
N LEU A 152 -34.75 23.76 12.49
CA LEU A 152 -36.21 23.77 12.40
C LEU A 152 -36.80 25.18 12.61
N PRO A 153 -37.84 25.59 11.85
CA PRO A 153 -38.46 26.91 11.98
C PRO A 153 -39.25 27.05 13.29
N GLU A 154 -39.23 28.26 13.85
CA GLU A 154 -40.04 28.66 15.02
C GLU A 154 -41.31 29.38 14.55
N ASP A 155 -42.42 29.28 15.29
CA ASP A 155 -43.66 30.01 14.96
C ASP A 155 -43.57 31.49 15.42
N PRO A 156 -43.55 32.47 14.49
CA PRO A 156 -43.50 33.88 14.85
C PRO A 156 -44.80 34.42 15.47
N ASN A 157 -45.90 33.65 15.42
CA ASN A 157 -47.23 34.05 15.91
C ASN A 157 -47.58 33.51 17.31
N ASP A 158 -46.68 32.79 17.99
CA ASP A 158 -46.86 32.35 19.39
C ASP A 158 -46.75 33.52 20.39
N ALA A 159 -47.73 34.43 20.31
CA ALA A 159 -47.94 35.54 21.22
C ALA A 159 -49.28 35.44 21.96
N ASP A 160 -50.08 34.38 21.73
CA ASP A 160 -51.43 34.23 22.27
C ASP A 160 -51.52 33.40 23.57
N GLY A 161 -50.42 32.73 23.96
CA GLY A 161 -50.33 31.99 25.21
C GLY A 161 -51.25 30.77 25.29
N ASN A 162 -51.54 30.13 24.15
CA ASN A 162 -52.38 28.93 24.08
C ASN A 162 -51.67 27.64 24.57
N GLY A 163 -50.34 27.67 24.72
CA GLY A 163 -49.56 26.59 25.33
C GLY A 163 -49.09 25.50 24.37
N ASP A 164 -49.07 25.74 23.06
CA ASP A 164 -48.23 24.96 22.15
C ASP A 164 -46.76 25.38 22.30
N THR A 165 -45.81 24.54 21.91
CA THR A 165 -44.39 24.88 21.89
C THR A 165 -44.14 25.96 20.83
N ASN A 166 -43.12 26.82 21.00
CA ASN A 166 -42.63 27.84 20.03
C ASN A 166 -42.25 27.27 18.61
N GLN A 167 -42.69 26.08 18.24
CA GLN A 167 -42.29 25.31 17.06
C GLN A 167 -43.31 25.47 15.93
N TRP A 168 -42.83 25.66 14.70
CA TRP A 168 -43.68 25.81 13.51
C TRP A 168 -44.47 24.54 13.17
N PHE A 169 -43.83 23.38 13.29
CA PHE A 169 -44.45 22.09 13.02
C PHE A 169 -44.98 21.47 14.31
N THR A 170 -46.20 20.93 14.25
CA THR A 170 -46.71 20.05 15.29
C THR A 170 -45.85 18.76 15.39
N PRO A 171 -45.91 18.01 16.51
CA PRO A 171 -45.19 16.75 16.61
C PRO A 171 -45.55 15.71 15.54
N GLU A 172 -46.77 15.76 14.99
CA GLU A 172 -47.20 14.88 13.89
C GLU A 172 -46.56 15.31 12.58
N GLU A 173 -46.51 16.61 12.30
CA GLU A 173 -45.87 17.16 11.10
C GLU A 173 -44.36 16.98 11.11
N LEU A 174 -43.73 17.21 12.27
CA LEU A 174 -42.29 17.06 12.43
C LEU A 174 -41.83 15.61 12.22
N ALA A 175 -42.66 14.63 12.56
CA ALA A 175 -42.39 13.21 12.33
C ALA A 175 -42.58 12.78 10.87
N ALA A 176 -43.05 13.67 9.99
CA ALA A 176 -43.34 13.39 8.59
C ALA A 176 -42.58 14.29 7.60
N VAL A 177 -42.21 15.50 8.00
CA VAL A 177 -41.53 16.45 7.12
C VAL A 177 -40.14 15.94 6.72
N ARG A 178 -39.94 15.77 5.42
CA ARG A 178 -38.70 15.30 4.80
C ARG A 178 -37.72 16.47 4.68
N LEU A 179 -36.42 16.24 4.80
CA LEU A 179 -35.40 17.28 4.59
C LEU A 179 -35.37 17.70 3.12
N SER A 180 -35.16 16.76 2.22
CA SER A 180 -35.10 17.00 0.77
C SER A 180 -36.43 17.55 0.26
N SER A 181 -36.44 18.77 -0.26
CA SER A 181 -37.61 19.43 -0.84
C SER A 181 -37.89 18.94 -2.26
N LYS A 182 -36.83 18.74 -3.05
CA LYS A 182 -36.92 18.13 -4.37
C LYS A 182 -36.21 16.79 -4.38
N ASN A 183 -34.89 16.78 -4.55
CA ASN A 183 -34.10 15.59 -4.76
C ASN A 183 -32.76 15.70 -4.02
N HIS A 184 -32.32 14.60 -3.41
CA HIS A 184 -30.96 14.34 -2.97
C HIS A 184 -30.66 12.90 -3.37
N VAL A 185 -29.69 12.71 -4.28
CA VAL A 185 -29.30 11.38 -4.77
C VAL A 185 -27.79 11.29 -4.92
N ASP A 186 -27.26 10.12 -4.57
CA ASP A 186 -25.89 9.72 -4.86
C ASP A 186 -25.92 8.70 -6.00
N VAL A 187 -25.33 9.06 -7.14
CA VAL A 187 -25.35 8.27 -8.38
C VAL A 187 -23.91 7.92 -8.77
N PRO A 188 -23.46 6.68 -8.54
CA PRO A 188 -22.12 6.25 -8.94
C PRO A 188 -22.00 6.10 -10.46
N ILE A 189 -21.01 6.79 -11.06
CA ILE A 189 -20.69 6.73 -12.48
C ILE A 189 -19.37 5.97 -12.67
N ASP A 190 -19.38 4.93 -13.50
CA ASP A 190 -18.19 4.14 -13.84
C ASP A 190 -17.44 4.78 -15.03
N VAL A 191 -16.39 5.54 -14.72
CA VAL A 191 -15.48 6.12 -15.70
C VAL A 191 -14.30 5.18 -15.91
N ASN A 192 -14.44 4.27 -16.88
CA ASN A 192 -13.38 3.33 -17.28
C ASN A 192 -12.83 2.47 -16.14
N GLY A 193 -13.71 2.00 -15.27
CA GLY A 193 -13.43 1.25 -14.07
C GLY A 193 -13.53 2.10 -12.81
N GLU A 194 -13.21 3.38 -12.87
CA GLU A 194 -13.19 4.25 -11.69
C GLU A 194 -14.56 4.82 -11.35
N ILE A 195 -15.01 4.63 -10.11
CA ILE A 195 -16.28 5.19 -9.64
C ILE A 195 -16.10 6.66 -9.24
N ILE A 196 -16.86 7.53 -9.89
CA ILE A 196 -17.05 8.93 -9.47
C ILE A 196 -18.52 9.12 -9.10
N HIS A 197 -18.78 9.49 -7.85
CA HIS A 197 -20.12 9.73 -7.32
C HIS A 197 -20.66 11.08 -7.78
N VAL A 198 -21.79 11.11 -8.48
CA VAL A 198 -22.55 12.34 -8.73
C VAL A 198 -23.51 12.57 -7.58
N LEU A 199 -23.20 13.55 -6.74
CA LEU A 199 -24.03 13.96 -5.61
C LEU A 199 -24.96 15.08 -6.09
N ALA A 200 -26.14 14.69 -6.59
CA ALA A 200 -27.07 15.61 -7.24
C ALA A 200 -28.17 16.06 -6.28
N SER A 201 -28.32 17.38 -6.14
CA SER A 201 -29.44 17.97 -5.39
C SER A 201 -30.02 19.20 -6.05
N HIS A 202 -31.26 19.49 -5.67
CA HIS A 202 -31.91 20.74 -6.01
C HIS A 202 -32.69 21.24 -4.78
N PRO A 203 -31.98 21.83 -3.79
CA PRO A 203 -32.58 22.40 -2.58
C PRO A 203 -33.67 23.45 -2.87
N THR A 204 -34.48 23.73 -1.85
CA THR A 204 -35.52 24.75 -1.95
C THR A 204 -34.91 26.14 -2.15
N PRO A 205 -35.51 27.02 -2.96
CA PRO A 205 -35.17 28.43 -2.94
C PRO A 205 -35.33 29.00 -1.52
N PRO A 206 -34.41 29.83 -1.00
CA PRO A 206 -34.43 30.33 0.38
C PRO A 206 -35.46 31.46 0.61
N VAL A 207 -36.42 31.61 -0.29
CA VAL A 207 -37.41 32.70 -0.31
C VAL A 207 -38.81 32.12 -0.52
N PHE A 208 -39.83 32.98 -0.62
CA PHE A 208 -41.26 32.62 -0.77
C PHE A 208 -41.96 32.10 0.49
N ASP A 209 -41.53 32.57 1.66
CA ASP A 209 -42.08 32.26 2.98
C ASP A 209 -42.16 33.51 3.89
N GLY A 210 -42.57 33.32 5.15
CA GLY A 210 -42.77 34.37 6.15
C GLY A 210 -41.60 34.52 7.13
N PRO A 211 -41.81 35.27 8.24
CA PRO A 211 -40.78 35.53 9.26
C PRO A 211 -40.20 34.29 9.95
N GLU A 212 -40.84 33.13 9.82
CA GLU A 212 -40.36 31.83 10.26
C GLU A 212 -39.09 31.36 9.52
N ASP A 213 -38.89 31.85 8.28
CA ASP A 213 -37.77 31.51 7.40
C ASP A 213 -37.61 29.99 7.20
N ARG A 214 -38.74 29.32 6.89
CA ARG A 214 -38.79 27.86 6.69
C ARG A 214 -37.87 27.43 5.55
N ASN A 215 -37.90 28.16 4.45
CA ASN A 215 -37.18 27.85 3.23
C ASN A 215 -35.70 28.19 3.33
N GLY A 216 -35.32 29.33 3.91
CA GLY A 216 -33.90 29.64 4.13
C GLY A 216 -33.22 28.67 5.10
N ARG A 217 -33.93 28.25 6.15
CA ARG A 217 -33.48 27.21 7.08
C ARG A 217 -33.38 25.83 6.45
N ARG A 218 -34.39 25.43 5.66
CA ARG A 218 -34.39 24.14 4.98
C ARG A 218 -33.29 24.08 3.92
N ASN A 219 -33.12 25.13 3.12
CA ASN A 219 -32.05 25.25 2.14
C ASN A 219 -30.66 25.08 2.79
N TYR A 220 -30.43 25.71 3.94
CA TYR A 220 -29.19 25.55 4.70
C TYR A 220 -28.93 24.10 5.09
N ASP A 221 -29.92 23.41 5.67
CA ASP A 221 -29.77 22.02 6.09
C ASP A 221 -29.71 21.04 4.90
N GLU A 222 -30.37 21.34 3.78
CA GLU A 222 -30.24 20.60 2.52
C GLU A 222 -28.81 20.70 1.95
N ILE A 223 -28.17 21.87 2.02
CA ILE A 223 -26.76 22.03 1.61
C ILE A 223 -25.83 21.35 2.63
N ARG A 224 -26.09 21.51 3.93
CA ARG A 224 -25.34 20.85 5.00
C ARG A 224 -25.41 19.33 4.90
N PHE A 225 -26.51 18.77 4.43
CA PHE A 225 -26.64 17.33 4.19
C PHE A 225 -25.47 16.79 3.36
N TRP A 226 -25.08 17.48 2.28
CA TRP A 226 -23.93 17.05 1.49
C TRP A 226 -22.60 17.20 2.20
N ALA A 227 -22.40 18.28 2.97
CA ALA A 227 -21.19 18.46 3.77
C ALA A 227 -21.02 17.31 4.79
N ASP A 228 -22.09 16.99 5.53
CA ASP A 228 -22.08 15.90 6.50
C ASP A 228 -21.93 14.53 5.78
N TYR A 229 -22.54 14.36 4.59
CA TYR A 229 -22.45 13.11 3.81
C TYR A 229 -21.03 12.80 3.33
N ILE A 230 -20.32 13.77 2.74
CA ILE A 230 -18.95 13.57 2.24
C ILE A 230 -17.93 13.40 3.38
N GLU A 231 -18.26 13.88 4.59
CA GLU A 231 -17.49 13.66 5.81
C GLU A 231 -17.76 12.31 6.47
N GLY A 232 -18.63 11.48 5.89
CA GLY A 232 -18.90 10.12 6.37
C GLY A 232 -19.85 10.06 7.57
N ALA A 233 -20.74 11.05 7.76
CA ALA A 233 -21.66 11.09 8.90
C ALA A 233 -22.52 9.82 9.03
N ASP A 234 -22.69 9.33 10.26
CA ASP A 234 -23.35 8.05 10.56
C ASP A 234 -24.88 8.13 10.66
N TYR A 235 -25.43 9.34 10.85
CA TYR A 235 -26.86 9.57 11.05
C TYR A 235 -27.68 9.52 9.74
N ILE A 236 -27.03 9.67 8.59
CA ILE A 236 -27.69 9.72 7.29
C ILE A 236 -28.12 8.30 6.90
N TYR A 237 -29.39 8.14 6.53
CA TYR A 237 -29.94 6.91 5.96
C TYR A 237 -30.59 7.18 4.61
N ASP A 238 -30.43 6.24 3.68
CA ASP A 238 -31.14 6.27 2.40
C ASP A 238 -32.53 5.63 2.47
N ASP A 239 -33.28 5.71 1.38
CA ASP A 239 -34.64 5.17 1.27
C ASP A 239 -34.70 3.64 1.34
N SER A 240 -33.55 2.95 1.26
CA SER A 240 -33.42 1.50 1.49
C SER A 240 -33.05 1.16 2.94
N GLY A 241 -32.86 2.16 3.79
CA GLY A 241 -32.50 2.03 5.20
C GLY A 241 -31.01 1.76 5.45
N ILE A 242 -30.14 2.03 4.48
CA ILE A 242 -28.68 1.91 4.65
C ILE A 242 -28.16 3.20 5.26
N PHE A 243 -27.45 3.07 6.39
CA PHE A 243 -26.87 4.17 7.15
C PHE A 243 -25.43 4.47 6.72
N GLY A 244 -25.00 5.71 6.94
CA GLY A 244 -23.63 6.19 6.73
C GLY A 244 -23.47 7.09 5.52
N GLY A 245 -22.48 7.97 5.60
CA GLY A 245 -22.05 8.86 4.52
C GLY A 245 -21.16 8.18 3.49
N LEU A 246 -20.51 8.98 2.67
CA LEU A 246 -19.57 8.53 1.64
C LEU A 246 -18.26 8.03 2.27
N GLY A 247 -17.67 6.99 1.69
CA GLY A 247 -16.40 6.43 2.17
C GLY A 247 -15.22 7.40 2.03
N SER A 248 -14.27 7.32 2.96
CA SER A 248 -13.04 8.12 2.91
C SER A 248 -12.28 7.89 1.60
N GLY A 249 -11.86 8.97 0.94
CA GLY A 249 -11.12 8.91 -0.32
C GLY A 249 -11.98 8.70 -1.57
N ALA A 250 -13.30 8.55 -1.44
CA ALA A 250 -14.19 8.45 -2.59
C ALA A 250 -14.10 9.71 -3.48
N LYS A 251 -14.13 9.49 -4.79
CA LYS A 251 -14.19 10.57 -5.79
C LYS A 251 -15.65 10.96 -6.00
N PHE A 252 -15.96 12.26 -5.93
CA PHE A 252 -17.32 12.75 -6.12
C PHE A 252 -17.35 14.10 -6.83
N VAL A 253 -18.51 14.43 -7.39
CA VAL A 253 -18.84 15.76 -7.89
C VAL A 253 -20.22 16.14 -7.37
N ILE A 254 -20.29 17.18 -6.53
CA ILE A 254 -21.57 17.76 -6.08
C ILE A 254 -22.08 18.65 -7.21
N MET A 255 -23.31 18.41 -7.64
CA MET A 255 -23.90 19.07 -8.80
C MET A 255 -25.33 19.49 -8.52
N GLY A 256 -25.70 20.68 -8.98
CA GLY A 256 -27.09 21.12 -8.95
C GLY A 256 -27.29 22.60 -8.73
N ASP A 257 -28.54 22.98 -8.77
CA ASP A 257 -29.00 24.30 -8.33
C ASP A 257 -29.16 24.27 -6.82
N GLN A 258 -28.14 24.77 -6.10
CA GLN A 258 -28.14 24.83 -4.63
C GLN A 258 -28.99 25.99 -4.11
N ASN A 259 -29.50 26.86 -4.98
CA ASN A 259 -30.30 28.03 -4.63
C ASN A 259 -29.64 28.94 -3.57
N SER A 260 -28.31 28.92 -3.48
CA SER A 260 -27.58 29.69 -2.49
C SER A 260 -26.39 30.40 -3.10
N ASP A 261 -26.42 31.72 -3.03
CA ASP A 261 -25.29 32.58 -3.37
C ASP A 261 -24.42 32.83 -2.14
N PRO A 262 -23.09 32.80 -2.26
CA PRO A 262 -22.19 32.97 -1.10
C PRO A 262 -22.19 34.39 -0.51
N PHE A 263 -22.68 35.41 -1.22
CA PHE A 263 -22.53 36.83 -0.82
C PHE A 263 -23.78 37.70 -1.01
N ASP A 264 -24.54 37.51 -2.08
CA ASP A 264 -25.50 38.47 -2.63
C ASP A 264 -26.97 38.02 -2.58
N GLY A 265 -27.20 36.74 -2.29
CA GLY A 265 -28.54 36.14 -2.21
C GLY A 265 -29.21 36.24 -0.83
N ASP A 266 -30.43 35.71 -0.74
CA ASP A 266 -31.26 35.73 0.48
C ASP A 266 -31.10 34.47 1.35
N SER A 267 -30.20 33.54 1.03
CA SER A 267 -29.91 32.36 1.86
C SER A 267 -29.42 32.75 3.25
N LEU A 268 -29.60 31.83 4.22
CA LEU A 268 -28.95 31.97 5.51
C LEU A 268 -27.43 32.12 5.35
N PRO A 269 -26.79 33.11 6.01
CA PRO A 269 -25.35 33.32 5.89
C PRO A 269 -24.55 32.06 6.22
N GLY A 270 -23.63 31.69 5.33
CA GLY A 270 -22.78 30.50 5.50
C GLY A 270 -23.29 29.25 4.80
N ALA A 271 -24.50 29.24 4.22
CA ALA A 271 -25.08 28.05 3.57
C ALA A 271 -24.17 27.50 2.46
N ALA A 272 -23.86 28.30 1.44
CA ALA A 272 -22.95 27.90 0.36
C ALA A 272 -21.52 27.59 0.86
N GLN A 273 -21.05 28.30 1.91
CA GLN A 273 -19.71 28.10 2.48
C GLN A 273 -19.52 26.73 3.10
N LEU A 274 -20.58 26.04 3.54
CA LEU A 274 -20.50 24.66 4.04
C LEU A 274 -19.86 23.71 3.02
N LEU A 275 -20.05 23.97 1.72
CA LEU A 275 -19.40 23.22 0.64
C LEU A 275 -18.15 23.93 0.11
N LEU A 276 -18.19 25.25 -0.05
CA LEU A 276 -17.07 26.00 -0.66
C LEU A 276 -15.83 26.09 0.23
N GLU A 277 -15.97 25.95 1.54
CA GLU A 277 -14.87 25.97 2.50
C GLU A 277 -14.57 24.57 3.07
N ASN A 278 -15.26 23.53 2.59
CA ASN A 278 -15.02 22.16 3.01
C ASN A 278 -13.67 21.66 2.46
N PRO A 279 -12.76 21.14 3.30
CA PRO A 279 -11.45 20.67 2.83
C PRO A 279 -11.55 19.50 1.84
N LEU A 280 -12.64 18.73 1.86
CA LEU A 280 -12.86 17.61 0.95
C LEU A 280 -13.36 18.03 -0.44
N VAL A 281 -13.60 19.32 -0.68
CA VAL A 281 -14.11 19.85 -1.95
C VAL A 281 -13.02 20.68 -2.64
N ASN A 282 -12.76 20.41 -3.92
CA ASN A 282 -11.81 21.20 -4.71
C ASN A 282 -12.48 22.48 -5.24
N THR A 283 -12.09 23.63 -4.69
CA THR A 283 -12.51 24.95 -5.14
C THR A 283 -11.37 25.80 -5.70
N ALA A 284 -10.26 25.17 -6.11
CA ALA A 284 -9.07 25.87 -6.61
C ALA A 284 -9.37 26.74 -7.85
N VAL A 285 -10.37 26.36 -8.65
CA VAL A 285 -10.87 27.11 -9.80
C VAL A 285 -12.38 27.29 -9.67
N THR A 286 -12.85 28.53 -9.75
CA THR A 286 -14.28 28.85 -9.78
C THR A 286 -14.76 29.00 -11.23
N PRO A 287 -15.81 28.28 -11.68
CA PRO A 287 -16.40 28.47 -13.00
C PRO A 287 -16.75 29.94 -13.23
N SER A 288 -16.41 30.48 -14.41
CA SER A 288 -16.65 31.88 -14.72
C SER A 288 -17.12 32.13 -16.14
N SER A 289 -17.68 33.31 -16.41
CA SER A 289 -18.08 33.77 -17.72
C SER A 289 -17.76 35.25 -17.95
N ALA A 290 -17.72 35.64 -19.23
CA ALA A 290 -17.75 37.06 -19.60
C ALA A 290 -19.18 37.64 -19.66
N GLY A 291 -20.20 36.78 -19.70
CA GLY A 291 -21.61 37.18 -19.79
C GLY A 291 -22.16 37.74 -18.49
N GLY A 292 -21.82 37.17 -17.32
CA GLY A 292 -22.27 37.68 -16.03
C GLY A 292 -21.89 39.15 -15.78
N PRO A 293 -20.61 39.56 -15.94
CA PRO A 293 -20.22 40.96 -15.81
C PRO A 293 -20.86 41.87 -16.87
N ASP A 294 -21.05 41.38 -18.10
CA ASP A 294 -21.78 42.14 -19.15
C ASP A 294 -23.24 42.37 -18.74
N ALA A 295 -23.93 41.36 -18.22
CA ALA A 295 -25.30 41.44 -17.72
C ALA A 295 -25.40 42.42 -16.55
N ALA A 296 -24.57 42.25 -15.50
CA ALA A 296 -24.51 43.14 -14.34
C ALA A 296 -24.31 44.62 -14.73
N ILE A 297 -23.42 44.91 -15.70
CA ILE A 297 -23.18 46.27 -16.18
C ILE A 297 -24.36 46.80 -17.01
N ARG A 298 -24.87 45.98 -17.93
CA ARG A 298 -25.92 46.36 -18.88
C ARG A 298 -27.27 46.57 -18.20
N GLN A 299 -27.58 45.78 -17.18
CA GLN A 299 -28.80 45.85 -16.38
C GLN A 299 -28.64 46.77 -15.16
N GLY A 300 -27.46 46.95 -14.58
CA GLY A 300 -27.27 47.85 -13.43
C GLY A 300 -28.26 47.55 -12.29
N GLY A 301 -28.89 48.58 -11.72
CA GLY A 301 -29.92 48.38 -10.68
C GLY A 301 -29.33 47.77 -9.40
N VAL A 302 -29.90 46.63 -8.96
CA VAL A 302 -29.40 45.89 -7.78
C VAL A 302 -28.02 45.27 -8.01
N ASN A 303 -27.67 44.89 -9.23
CA ASN A 303 -26.38 44.27 -9.59
C ASN A 303 -25.20 45.23 -9.31
N GLY A 304 -25.45 46.54 -9.30
CA GLY A 304 -24.44 47.54 -8.94
C GLY A 304 -24.06 47.57 -7.45
N ASN A 305 -24.79 46.86 -6.59
CA ASN A 305 -24.51 46.75 -5.15
C ASN A 305 -24.02 45.36 -4.73
N GLN A 306 -23.86 44.42 -5.67
CA GLN A 306 -23.35 43.09 -5.38
C GLN A 306 -21.88 43.14 -4.91
N ILE A 307 -21.54 42.20 -4.04
CA ILE A 307 -20.24 42.03 -3.41
C ILE A 307 -19.45 40.93 -4.13
N GLY A 308 -20.12 39.87 -4.57
CA GLY A 308 -19.55 38.79 -5.37
C GLY A 308 -18.98 39.29 -6.70
N ASP A 309 -18.05 38.53 -7.27
CA ASP A 309 -17.58 38.80 -8.63
C ASP A 309 -18.62 38.28 -9.62
N PRO A 310 -19.27 39.15 -10.42
CA PRO A 310 -20.32 38.72 -11.33
C PRO A 310 -19.83 37.80 -12.44
N ALA A 311 -18.51 37.61 -12.59
CA ALA A 311 -17.96 36.56 -13.44
C ALA A 311 -18.42 35.16 -13.00
N PHE A 312 -18.74 34.96 -11.72
CA PHE A 312 -19.13 33.68 -11.15
C PHE A 312 -20.65 33.44 -11.12
N ASP A 313 -21.45 34.43 -11.51
CA ASP A 313 -22.91 34.31 -11.50
C ASP A 313 -23.38 33.29 -12.54
N THR A 314 -24.38 32.50 -12.14
CA THR A 314 -24.93 31.38 -12.91
C THR A 314 -26.40 31.57 -13.25
N ALA A 315 -27.06 32.58 -12.70
CA ALA A 315 -28.46 32.88 -12.98
C ALA A 315 -28.73 34.39 -12.99
N ASP A 316 -29.85 34.79 -13.57
CA ASP A 316 -30.35 36.16 -13.65
C ASP A 316 -31.86 36.20 -13.40
N PHE A 317 -32.24 36.63 -12.19
CA PHE A 317 -33.63 36.64 -11.73
C PHE A 317 -34.28 38.03 -11.81
N GLY A 318 -33.53 39.07 -12.14
CA GLY A 318 -33.86 40.46 -11.82
C GLY A 318 -34.72 41.20 -12.85
N PHE A 319 -35.29 40.51 -13.85
CA PHE A 319 -35.97 41.18 -14.97
C PHE A 319 -37.02 42.19 -14.51
N ASN A 320 -36.78 43.47 -14.79
CA ASN A 320 -37.73 44.53 -14.52
C ASN A 320 -38.67 44.77 -15.71
N PRO A 321 -39.95 44.34 -15.65
CA PRO A 321 -40.90 44.57 -16.74
C PRO A 321 -41.24 46.06 -16.95
N ALA A 322 -40.95 46.93 -15.97
CA ALA A 322 -41.21 48.37 -16.06
C ALA A 322 -40.06 49.16 -16.72
N ASP A 323 -38.82 48.65 -16.63
CA ASP A 323 -37.65 49.18 -17.32
C ASP A 323 -36.68 48.03 -17.63
N PRO A 324 -36.71 47.47 -18.86
CA PRO A 324 -35.89 46.31 -19.23
C PRO A 324 -34.40 46.64 -19.36
N THR A 325 -33.98 47.86 -19.01
CA THR A 325 -32.56 48.25 -18.88
C THR A 325 -32.09 48.31 -17.43
N THR A 326 -32.96 47.95 -16.47
CA THR A 326 -32.64 47.94 -15.03
C THR A 326 -33.00 46.59 -14.40
N ASP A 327 -32.20 46.10 -13.47
CA ASP A 327 -32.55 44.92 -12.67
C ASP A 327 -33.18 45.27 -11.32
N ILE A 328 -34.09 44.43 -10.84
CA ILE A 328 -34.65 44.43 -9.48
C ILE A 328 -34.13 43.23 -8.67
N ALA A 329 -34.25 43.31 -7.34
CA ALA A 329 -33.78 42.26 -6.45
C ALA A 329 -34.38 40.89 -6.81
N PRO A 330 -33.58 39.80 -6.79
CA PRO A 330 -32.20 39.76 -6.30
C PRO A 330 -31.11 40.10 -7.35
N GLY A 331 -31.43 40.12 -8.64
CA GLY A 331 -30.45 40.34 -9.71
C GLY A 331 -29.84 39.04 -10.22
N ASN A 332 -28.61 39.10 -10.73
CA ASN A 332 -27.83 37.91 -11.09
C ASN A 332 -27.09 37.32 -9.88
N LEU A 333 -27.03 35.99 -9.77
CA LEU A 333 -26.48 35.29 -8.60
C LEU A 333 -25.73 34.02 -9.04
N ARG A 334 -24.83 33.53 -8.18
CA ARG A 334 -24.21 32.20 -8.26
C ARG A 334 -25.01 31.19 -7.45
N VAL A 335 -25.87 30.42 -8.10
CA VAL A 335 -26.74 29.44 -7.45
C VAL A 335 -26.56 28.01 -7.96
N ASP A 336 -25.94 27.83 -9.13
CA ASP A 336 -25.65 26.55 -9.75
C ASP A 336 -24.18 26.15 -9.51
N TYR A 337 -23.97 24.90 -9.11
CA TYR A 337 -22.67 24.41 -8.66
C TYR A 337 -22.28 23.10 -9.34
N VAL A 338 -21.00 22.99 -9.69
CA VAL A 338 -20.28 21.75 -10.00
C VAL A 338 -19.01 21.77 -9.15
N LEU A 339 -18.98 20.96 -8.11
CA LEU A 339 -17.94 20.97 -7.08
C LEU A 339 -17.33 19.58 -6.94
N PRO A 340 -16.19 19.32 -7.59
CA PRO A 340 -15.49 18.05 -7.48
C PRO A 340 -14.81 17.87 -6.12
N SER A 341 -14.54 16.63 -5.74
CA SER A 341 -13.79 16.27 -4.53
C SER A 341 -12.34 16.75 -4.59
N GLN A 342 -11.70 16.92 -3.42
CA GLN A 342 -10.31 17.40 -3.29
C GLN A 342 -9.28 16.54 -4.03
N ASN A 343 -9.63 15.28 -4.32
CA ASN A 343 -8.82 14.29 -5.03
C ASN A 343 -9.19 14.17 -6.53
N LEU A 344 -9.87 15.18 -7.08
CA LEU A 344 -10.07 15.40 -8.51
C LEU A 344 -9.51 16.79 -8.90
N GLY A 345 -8.52 16.83 -9.78
CA GLY A 345 -7.91 18.07 -10.26
C GLY A 345 -8.81 18.76 -11.29
N ILE A 346 -8.90 20.09 -11.23
CA ILE A 346 -9.70 20.89 -12.18
C ILE A 346 -8.81 21.37 -13.32
N THR A 347 -9.10 20.94 -14.54
CA THR A 347 -8.33 21.34 -15.74
C THR A 347 -9.01 22.47 -16.52
N GLU A 348 -10.34 22.54 -16.49
CA GLU A 348 -11.15 23.59 -17.10
C GLU A 348 -12.43 23.81 -16.28
N ALA A 349 -12.93 25.05 -16.22
CA ALA A 349 -14.20 25.37 -15.56
C ALA A 349 -14.85 26.60 -16.20
N GLN A 350 -16.14 26.54 -16.52
CA GLN A 350 -16.82 27.63 -17.22
C GLN A 350 -18.32 27.71 -16.87
N VAL A 351 -18.85 28.94 -16.88
CA VAL A 351 -20.28 29.22 -17.00
C VAL A 351 -20.58 29.57 -18.46
N PHE A 352 -21.53 28.87 -19.09
CA PHE A 352 -22.00 29.16 -20.44
C PHE A 352 -22.90 30.39 -20.43
N TRP A 353 -22.28 31.57 -20.36
CA TRP A 353 -22.97 32.85 -20.47
C TRP A 353 -22.13 33.78 -21.33
N GLN A 354 -22.60 34.03 -22.55
CA GLN A 354 -21.88 34.80 -23.54
C GLN A 354 -22.18 36.30 -23.36
N PRO A 355 -21.22 37.22 -23.58
CA PRO A 355 -21.49 38.65 -23.48
C PRO A 355 -22.43 39.11 -24.59
N SER A 356 -23.16 40.22 -24.39
CA SER A 356 -24.14 40.76 -25.35
C SER A 356 -23.64 41.04 -26.77
N THR A 357 -22.32 41.06 -26.98
CA THR A 357 -21.66 41.19 -28.29
C THR A 357 -21.47 39.88 -29.05
N ASP A 358 -21.62 38.73 -28.38
CA ASP A 358 -21.41 37.42 -28.95
C ASP A 358 -22.65 36.93 -29.72
N PRO A 359 -22.52 36.30 -30.90
CA PRO A 359 -23.65 35.73 -31.64
C PRO A 359 -24.47 34.68 -30.87
N LEU A 360 -23.86 34.00 -29.89
CA LEU A 360 -24.50 33.01 -29.03
C LEU A 360 -25.19 33.61 -27.80
N PHE A 361 -25.07 34.93 -27.57
CA PHE A 361 -25.75 35.62 -26.48
C PHE A 361 -27.25 35.26 -26.37
N PRO A 362 -28.06 35.29 -27.45
CA PRO A 362 -29.49 34.99 -27.34
C PRO A 362 -29.80 33.57 -26.88
N LEU A 363 -28.83 32.64 -26.97
CA LEU A 363 -29.01 31.25 -26.57
C LEU A 363 -29.13 31.12 -25.06
N ALA A 364 -28.37 31.93 -24.32
CA ALA A 364 -28.29 31.92 -22.85
C ALA A 364 -29.24 32.92 -22.18
N GLU A 365 -30.27 33.41 -22.89
CA GLU A 365 -31.22 34.39 -22.38
C GLU A 365 -32.64 33.82 -22.33
N PHE A 366 -33.51 34.42 -21.52
CA PHE A 366 -34.92 34.03 -21.45
C PHE A 366 -35.59 34.14 -22.84
N PRO A 367 -36.41 33.15 -23.29
CA PRO A 367 -37.03 32.08 -22.51
C PRO A 367 -36.28 30.74 -22.48
N THR A 368 -34.98 30.68 -22.80
CA THR A 368 -34.23 29.41 -22.70
C THR A 368 -34.22 28.92 -21.25
N SER A 369 -33.63 29.71 -20.36
CA SER A 369 -33.62 29.56 -18.90
C SER A 369 -33.19 30.90 -18.29
N ASP A 370 -33.60 31.18 -17.06
CA ASP A 370 -33.03 32.23 -16.22
C ASP A 370 -31.69 31.81 -15.58
N HIS A 371 -31.34 30.52 -15.63
CA HIS A 371 -30.04 29.96 -15.25
C HIS A 371 -29.11 29.72 -16.45
N ARG A 372 -27.85 29.37 -16.17
CA ARG A 372 -26.78 29.11 -17.15
C ARG A 372 -26.18 27.73 -16.89
N LEU A 373 -25.76 27.05 -17.96
CA LEU A 373 -25.03 25.80 -17.82
C LEU A 373 -23.66 26.07 -17.18
N VAL A 374 -23.33 25.30 -16.14
CA VAL A 374 -22.04 25.35 -15.45
C VAL A 374 -21.35 24.01 -15.65
N TYR A 375 -20.06 24.00 -16.01
CA TYR A 375 -19.28 22.77 -16.12
C TYR A 375 -17.88 22.88 -15.53
N VAL A 376 -17.35 21.72 -15.16
CA VAL A 376 -15.97 21.51 -14.72
C VAL A 376 -15.42 20.25 -15.39
N ASP A 377 -14.19 20.35 -15.88
CA ASP A 377 -13.40 19.24 -16.37
C ASP A 377 -12.49 18.75 -15.25
N VAL A 378 -12.60 17.46 -14.93
CA VAL A 378 -11.83 16.83 -13.86
C VAL A 378 -10.88 15.77 -14.40
N GLU A 379 -9.74 15.63 -13.74
CA GLU A 379 -8.75 14.59 -14.00
C GLU A 379 -8.04 14.21 -12.69
N ASP A 380 -7.65 12.94 -12.54
CA ASP A 380 -6.66 12.59 -11.53
C ASP A 380 -5.28 13.05 -12.01
N THR A 381 -4.82 14.19 -11.50
CA THR A 381 -3.53 14.79 -11.85
C THR A 381 -2.35 14.12 -11.14
N LEU A 382 -2.59 13.14 -10.26
CA LEU A 382 -1.60 12.24 -9.65
C LEU A 382 -1.96 10.78 -9.98
N PRO A 383 -1.98 10.38 -11.27
CA PRO A 383 -2.61 9.13 -11.74
C PRO A 383 -1.93 7.85 -11.24
N ASN A 384 -0.65 7.91 -10.88
CA ASN A 384 0.12 6.79 -10.31
C ASN A 384 0.27 6.88 -8.79
N GLY A 385 -0.42 7.85 -8.17
CA GLY A 385 -0.35 8.10 -6.75
C GLY A 385 0.98 8.70 -6.30
N PHE A 386 1.40 8.23 -5.13
CA PHE A 386 2.52 8.72 -4.34
C PHE A 386 3.02 7.52 -3.52
N ALA A 387 4.29 7.54 -3.13
CA ALA A 387 4.92 6.42 -2.46
C ALA A 387 6.02 6.90 -1.50
N SER A 388 6.34 6.02 -0.55
CA SER A 388 7.57 6.11 0.26
C SER A 388 8.45 4.90 -0.03
N GLY A 389 9.76 5.05 0.08
CA GLY A 389 10.70 3.95 -0.11
C GLY A 389 12.09 4.31 0.38
N ASP A 390 12.98 3.32 0.35
CA ASP A 390 14.34 3.41 0.90
C ASP A 390 14.36 4.04 2.32
N VAL A 391 13.37 3.69 3.14
CA VAL A 391 13.20 4.20 4.49
C VAL A 391 14.28 3.60 5.41
N THR A 392 15.03 4.48 6.08
CA THR A 392 16.04 4.09 7.07
C THR A 392 15.56 4.39 8.50
N GLN A 393 16.48 4.35 9.46
CA GLN A 393 16.25 4.81 10.83
C GLN A 393 15.99 6.31 10.91
N ASP A 394 16.49 7.08 9.95
CA ASP A 394 16.50 8.55 10.01
C ASP A 394 16.21 9.22 8.67
N SER A 395 15.77 8.47 7.66
CA SER A 395 15.54 9.04 6.34
C SER A 395 14.47 8.31 5.53
N VAL A 396 13.97 8.97 4.48
CA VAL A 396 12.98 8.43 3.53
C VAL A 396 13.15 9.07 2.14
N VAL A 397 12.83 8.32 1.10
CA VAL A 397 12.51 8.85 -0.23
C VAL A 397 10.99 8.97 -0.35
N LEU A 398 10.49 10.17 -0.63
CA LEU A 398 9.10 10.36 -1.03
C LEU A 398 9.02 10.56 -2.54
N TRP A 399 8.06 9.89 -3.16
CA TRP A 399 7.88 9.82 -4.61
C TRP A 399 6.45 10.22 -4.98
N ALA A 400 6.28 10.92 -6.11
CA ALA A 400 4.97 11.15 -6.71
C ALA A 400 5.08 11.49 -8.19
N ARG A 401 4.09 11.11 -9.00
CA ARG A 401 4.00 11.52 -10.41
C ARG A 401 2.77 12.41 -10.63
N SER A 402 3.02 13.67 -11.00
CA SER A 402 1.95 14.59 -11.44
C SER A 402 2.01 14.84 -12.94
N THR A 403 0.85 14.90 -13.58
CA THR A 403 0.73 15.28 -15.00
C THR A 403 0.75 16.79 -15.20
N VAL A 404 0.64 17.58 -14.12
CA VAL A 404 0.56 19.04 -14.16
C VAL A 404 1.96 19.63 -13.93
N LEU A 405 2.42 20.40 -14.91
CA LEU A 405 3.69 21.11 -14.81
C LEU A 405 3.64 22.19 -13.72
N GLY A 406 4.66 22.24 -12.87
CA GLY A 406 4.74 23.23 -11.80
C GLY A 406 5.31 22.63 -10.52
N ASN A 407 5.12 23.35 -9.41
CA ASN A 407 5.63 22.93 -8.12
C ASN A 407 4.70 21.89 -7.49
N VAL A 408 5.31 20.80 -7.03
CA VAL A 408 4.69 19.80 -6.16
C VAL A 408 5.32 19.94 -4.78
N THR A 409 4.48 20.06 -3.77
CA THR A 409 4.90 20.22 -2.37
C THR A 409 4.66 18.92 -1.61
N PHE A 410 5.70 18.46 -0.92
CA PHE A 410 5.68 17.34 0.01
C PHE A 410 5.72 17.90 1.42
N GLU A 411 4.71 17.60 2.24
CA GLU A 411 4.67 17.95 3.66
C GLU A 411 4.62 16.67 4.49
N TYR A 412 5.31 16.64 5.63
CA TYR A 412 5.32 15.47 6.51
C TYR A 412 5.19 15.88 7.98
N SER A 413 4.57 15.01 8.76
CA SER A 413 4.22 15.23 10.17
C SER A 413 4.11 13.91 10.94
N THR A 414 4.25 13.96 12.26
CA THR A 414 3.87 12.86 13.17
C THR A 414 2.40 12.94 13.60
N ASP A 415 1.65 13.94 13.13
CA ASP A 415 0.21 14.10 13.33
C ASP A 415 -0.52 13.92 12.00
N VAL A 416 -1.40 12.93 11.93
CA VAL A 416 -2.24 12.60 10.77
C VAL A 416 -3.08 13.79 10.27
N ASN A 417 -3.41 14.75 11.13
CA ASN A 417 -4.17 15.94 10.76
C ASN A 417 -3.30 17.11 10.29
N PHE A 418 -1.97 16.95 10.27
CA PHE A 418 -1.01 17.97 9.87
C PHE A 418 -1.17 19.31 10.63
N THR A 419 -1.60 19.28 11.90
CA THR A 419 -1.76 20.52 12.70
C THR A 419 -0.43 21.19 13.03
N GLY A 420 0.66 20.41 13.01
CA GLY A 420 2.04 20.87 13.02
C GLY A 420 2.88 20.05 12.06
N LEU A 421 3.70 20.70 11.22
CA LEU A 421 4.56 20.03 10.26
C LEU A 421 5.91 19.68 10.90
N ALA A 422 6.40 18.46 10.65
CA ALA A 422 7.79 18.10 10.88
C ALA A 422 8.69 18.73 9.81
N GLY A 423 8.21 18.82 8.56
CA GLY A 423 8.86 19.58 7.51
C GLY A 423 8.06 19.67 6.21
N SER A 424 8.65 20.38 5.23
CA SER A 424 8.08 20.57 3.90
C SER A 424 9.18 20.77 2.86
N LEU A 425 9.02 20.15 1.69
CA LEU A 425 9.90 20.26 0.53
C LEU A 425 9.07 20.55 -0.72
N THR A 426 9.70 21.15 -1.73
CA THR A 426 9.08 21.37 -3.03
C THR A 426 10.00 20.88 -4.13
N ALA A 427 9.44 20.14 -5.08
CA ALA A 427 10.08 19.75 -6.33
C ALA A 427 9.26 20.27 -7.51
N THR A 428 9.88 20.45 -8.69
CA THR A 428 9.20 21.03 -9.86
C THR A 428 9.05 19.99 -10.96
N VAL A 429 7.82 19.70 -11.36
CA VAL A 429 7.50 18.91 -12.55
C VAL A 429 7.78 19.74 -13.79
N THR A 430 8.74 19.29 -14.60
CA THR A 430 9.03 19.87 -15.93
C THR A 430 8.58 18.99 -17.07
N ASP A 431 8.28 17.72 -16.78
CA ASP A 431 7.79 16.71 -17.70
C ASP A 431 6.79 15.82 -16.94
N GLY A 432 5.54 15.75 -17.42
CA GLY A 432 4.49 14.97 -16.77
C GLY A 432 4.67 13.45 -16.90
N GLU A 433 5.64 12.98 -17.70
CA GLU A 433 6.02 11.56 -17.77
C GLU A 433 7.04 11.17 -16.69
N VAL A 434 7.68 12.13 -16.03
CA VAL A 434 8.77 11.88 -15.08
C VAL A 434 8.28 12.12 -13.66
N PRO A 435 8.23 11.08 -12.81
CA PRO A 435 7.96 11.25 -11.39
C PRO A 435 9.01 12.11 -10.69
N LEU A 436 8.61 12.68 -9.56
CA LEU A 436 9.48 13.43 -8.67
C LEU A 436 9.86 12.59 -7.46
N LYS A 437 11.10 12.77 -6.99
CA LYS A 437 11.59 12.23 -5.73
C LYS A 437 12.13 13.35 -4.85
N VAL A 438 11.85 13.29 -3.55
CA VAL A 438 12.50 14.12 -2.53
C VAL A 438 13.07 13.21 -1.45
N GLU A 439 14.29 13.52 -1.02
CA GLU A 439 14.98 12.81 0.06
C GLU A 439 14.89 13.64 1.34
N ILE A 440 14.53 12.98 2.43
CA ILE A 440 14.40 13.60 3.75
C ILE A 440 15.33 12.83 4.69
N ASP A 441 16.18 13.54 5.42
CA ASP A 441 17.10 13.00 6.42
C ASP A 441 16.82 13.61 7.81
N GLY A 442 17.44 13.03 8.85
CA GLY A 442 17.36 13.51 10.23
C GLY A 442 16.01 13.28 10.90
N LEU A 443 15.27 12.26 10.45
CA LEU A 443 14.05 11.78 11.09
C LEU A 443 14.36 11.06 12.41
N GLU A 444 13.35 10.95 13.26
CA GLU A 444 13.46 10.16 14.49
C GLU A 444 13.24 8.68 14.15
N ALA A 445 14.07 7.78 14.69
CA ALA A 445 13.94 6.34 14.52
C ALA A 445 12.68 5.79 15.20
N GLY A 446 12.16 4.66 14.70
CA GLY A 446 10.98 3.98 15.25
C GLY A 446 9.73 4.86 15.30
N THR A 447 9.58 5.77 14.32
CA THR A 447 8.56 6.82 14.33
C THR A 447 7.67 6.73 13.10
N GLU A 448 6.36 6.72 13.33
CA GLU A 448 5.36 6.84 12.26
C GLU A 448 5.26 8.30 11.79
N TYR A 449 5.39 8.49 10.48
CA TYR A 449 5.19 9.76 9.82
C TYR A 449 4.06 9.65 8.80
N TYR A 450 3.24 10.69 8.75
CA TYR A 450 2.26 10.94 7.70
C TYR A 450 2.85 11.97 6.74
N TYR A 451 2.65 11.78 5.44
CA TYR A 451 3.03 12.75 4.43
C TYR A 451 1.90 13.03 3.47
N ARG A 452 1.88 14.23 2.89
CA ARG A 452 0.96 14.60 1.83
C ARG A 452 1.69 15.29 0.69
N VAL A 453 1.19 15.06 -0.51
CA VAL A 453 1.71 15.58 -1.76
C VAL A 453 0.63 16.44 -2.39
N THR A 454 0.93 17.72 -2.61
CA THR A 454 0.04 18.65 -3.29
C THR A 454 0.68 19.11 -4.59
N ASP A 455 0.01 18.85 -5.71
CA ASP A 455 0.52 19.26 -7.02
C ASP A 455 0.18 20.71 -7.40
N ALA A 456 0.64 21.13 -8.57
CA ALA A 456 0.45 22.51 -9.05
C ALA A 456 -1.02 22.85 -9.39
N ALA A 457 -1.89 21.84 -9.56
CA ALA A 457 -3.33 22.02 -9.71
C ALA A 457 -4.07 22.04 -8.35
N GLY A 458 -3.35 21.82 -7.25
CA GLY A 458 -3.91 21.79 -5.90
C GLY A 458 -4.41 20.40 -5.48
N LEU A 459 -4.27 19.38 -6.33
CA LEU A 459 -4.65 18.01 -5.98
C LEU A 459 -3.76 17.52 -4.83
N THR A 460 -4.38 17.09 -3.73
CA THR A 460 -3.65 16.59 -2.56
C THR A 460 -3.96 15.12 -2.30
N LYS A 461 -2.91 14.30 -2.15
CA LYS A 461 -3.01 12.91 -1.69
C LYS A 461 -2.06 12.68 -0.51
N ALA A 462 -2.36 11.73 0.36
CA ALA A 462 -1.62 11.51 1.61
C ALA A 462 -1.37 10.03 1.91
N GLY A 463 -0.21 9.75 2.51
CA GLY A 463 0.25 8.42 2.91
C GLY A 463 0.97 8.42 4.24
N ARG A 464 1.55 7.27 4.57
CA ARG A 464 2.38 7.10 5.77
C ARG A 464 3.63 6.27 5.50
N PHE A 465 4.57 6.35 6.42
CA PHE A 465 5.72 5.45 6.53
C PHE A 465 6.19 5.37 7.98
N VAL A 466 6.97 4.34 8.32
CA VAL A 466 7.56 4.16 9.65
C VAL A 466 9.07 4.04 9.51
N THR A 467 9.82 4.91 10.18
CA THR A 467 11.29 4.78 10.24
C THR A 467 11.69 3.57 11.07
N ALA A 468 12.75 2.89 10.65
CA ALA A 468 13.26 1.71 11.35
C ALA A 468 13.67 2.04 12.80
N ASN A 469 13.55 1.06 13.70
CA ASN A 469 14.08 1.18 15.06
C ASN A 469 15.62 1.29 15.05
N GLU A 470 16.18 1.97 16.06
CA GLU A 470 17.64 2.03 16.29
C GLU A 470 18.23 0.63 16.49
N VAL A 471 19.44 0.39 15.96
CA VAL A 471 20.17 -0.86 16.20
C VAL A 471 20.38 -1.02 17.71
N GLY A 472 20.12 -2.23 18.22
CA GLY A 472 20.09 -2.53 19.65
C GLY A 472 18.68 -2.52 20.27
N THR A 473 17.66 -2.17 19.48
CA THR A 473 16.25 -2.25 19.89
C THR A 473 15.55 -3.43 19.22
N TYR A 474 14.83 -4.22 20.00
CA TYR A 474 13.93 -5.26 19.50
C TYR A 474 12.49 -4.77 19.66
N GLY A 475 11.84 -4.48 18.54
CA GLY A 475 10.47 -3.95 18.49
C GLY A 475 9.49 -4.88 17.79
N GLY A 476 9.97 -5.98 17.22
CA GLY A 476 9.24 -6.74 16.21
C GLY A 476 9.34 -6.05 14.84
N PHE A 477 9.05 -6.80 13.80
CA PHE A 477 9.11 -6.30 12.43
C PHE A 477 8.21 -7.14 11.51
N THR A 478 7.34 -6.48 10.76
CA THR A 478 6.42 -7.15 9.84
C THR A 478 6.57 -6.58 8.43
N PHE A 479 6.96 -7.41 7.47
CA PHE A 479 7.13 -6.97 6.08
C PHE A 479 6.54 -7.97 5.08
N GLY A 480 6.17 -7.45 3.91
CA GLY A 480 5.67 -8.23 2.79
C GLY A 480 6.68 -8.31 1.66
N ILE A 481 6.53 -9.32 0.80
CA ILE A 481 7.37 -9.51 -0.38
C ILE A 481 6.58 -10.18 -1.52
N GLY A 482 6.87 -9.78 -2.76
CA GLY A 482 6.31 -10.39 -3.98
C GLY A 482 6.98 -9.92 -5.27
N GLY A 483 6.80 -10.67 -6.34
CA GLY A 483 7.39 -10.45 -7.67
C GLY A 483 6.48 -10.94 -8.79
N ASP A 484 7.00 -10.98 -10.02
CA ASP A 484 6.37 -11.60 -11.19
C ASP A 484 4.96 -11.07 -11.51
N TRP A 485 4.90 -9.82 -11.98
CA TRP A 485 3.70 -9.02 -12.21
C TRP A 485 3.28 -9.06 -13.69
N GLN A 486 3.30 -10.24 -14.28
CA GLN A 486 3.25 -10.47 -15.73
C GLN A 486 2.01 -9.95 -16.44
N GLN A 487 0.87 -9.98 -15.77
CA GLN A 487 -0.36 -9.41 -16.31
C GLN A 487 -0.36 -7.90 -16.08
N ALA A 488 -1.04 -7.12 -16.91
CA ALA A 488 -1.37 -5.73 -16.52
C ALA A 488 -2.25 -5.75 -15.22
N PRO A 489 -2.40 -4.62 -14.50
CA PRO A 489 -3.30 -4.53 -13.36
C PRO A 489 -4.67 -5.17 -13.63
N PRO A 490 -5.42 -5.64 -12.60
CA PRO A 490 -5.58 -4.93 -11.33
C PRO A 490 -4.98 -5.58 -10.06
N TYR A 491 -4.28 -6.71 -10.16
CA TYR A 491 -3.66 -7.45 -9.04
C TYR A 491 -4.48 -7.54 -7.73
N PRO A 492 -5.68 -8.16 -7.74
CA PRO A 492 -6.55 -8.23 -6.56
C PRO A 492 -5.87 -8.76 -5.30
N ILE A 493 -4.89 -9.66 -5.46
CA ILE A 493 -4.14 -10.23 -4.35
C ILE A 493 -3.45 -9.17 -3.48
N LEU A 494 -2.96 -8.07 -4.07
CA LEU A 494 -2.25 -7.00 -3.37
C LEU A 494 -3.15 -6.13 -2.49
N THR A 495 -4.48 -6.21 -2.64
CA THR A 495 -5.42 -5.53 -1.73
C THR A 495 -5.25 -6.01 -0.29
N SER A 496 -4.93 -7.29 -0.10
CA SER A 496 -4.63 -7.84 1.23
C SER A 496 -3.31 -7.31 1.78
N ALA A 497 -2.28 -7.16 0.95
CA ALA A 497 -1.00 -6.58 1.38
C ALA A 497 -1.16 -5.12 1.84
N ALA A 498 -1.94 -4.31 1.12
CA ALA A 498 -2.25 -2.93 1.51
C ALA A 498 -2.99 -2.86 2.87
N ALA A 499 -3.80 -3.89 3.19
CA ALA A 499 -4.54 -3.97 4.45
C ALA A 499 -3.73 -4.57 5.62
N SER A 500 -2.57 -5.20 5.37
CA SER A 500 -1.78 -5.94 6.38
C SER A 500 -0.96 -5.07 7.35
N ASN A 501 -0.99 -3.74 7.23
CA ASN A 501 -0.22 -2.82 8.09
C ASN A 501 1.29 -3.17 8.15
N LEU A 502 1.86 -3.46 6.99
CA LEU A 502 3.27 -3.80 6.84
C LEU A 502 4.15 -2.56 7.06
N ASP A 503 5.34 -2.77 7.64
CA ASP A 503 6.37 -1.72 7.73
C ASP A 503 6.97 -1.45 6.34
N VAL A 504 7.25 -2.51 5.59
CA VAL A 504 7.86 -2.48 4.25
C VAL A 504 7.25 -3.55 3.35
N PHE A 505 7.18 -3.28 2.04
CA PHE A 505 6.92 -4.27 1.00
C PHE A 505 8.10 -4.33 0.03
N VAL A 506 8.65 -5.52 -0.17
CA VAL A 506 9.78 -5.76 -1.07
C VAL A 506 9.27 -6.24 -2.43
N LYS A 507 9.62 -5.51 -3.50
CA LYS A 507 9.39 -5.93 -4.89
C LYS A 507 10.63 -6.69 -5.39
N LEU A 508 10.43 -7.94 -5.78
CA LEU A 508 11.51 -8.88 -6.14
C LEU A 508 12.04 -8.78 -7.57
N GLY A 509 11.50 -7.87 -8.38
CA GLY A 509 11.73 -7.84 -9.82
C GLY A 509 10.49 -8.28 -10.59
N ASP A 510 10.57 -8.23 -11.92
CA ASP A 510 9.44 -8.49 -12.81
C ASP A 510 8.21 -7.63 -12.47
N THR A 511 8.48 -6.40 -12.05
CA THR A 511 7.44 -5.41 -11.72
C THR A 511 6.75 -4.94 -13.00
N ILE A 512 7.47 -4.92 -14.12
CA ILE A 512 6.92 -4.74 -15.47
C ILE A 512 7.35 -5.91 -16.35
N TYR A 513 6.62 -6.13 -17.43
CA TYR A 513 7.06 -6.99 -18.54
C TYR A 513 7.22 -6.15 -19.80
N ALA A 514 8.45 -5.70 -20.02
CA ALA A 514 8.86 -4.84 -21.12
C ALA A 514 8.79 -5.55 -22.48
N ASP A 515 8.87 -6.87 -22.48
CA ASP A 515 8.94 -7.80 -23.62
C ASP A 515 7.60 -8.49 -23.91
N LEU A 516 6.50 -7.94 -23.40
CA LEU A 516 5.15 -8.41 -23.68
C LEU A 516 4.25 -7.26 -24.13
N GLU A 517 3.23 -7.55 -24.94
CA GLU A 517 2.21 -6.56 -25.30
C GLU A 517 1.23 -6.38 -24.12
N THR A 518 0.95 -5.13 -23.75
CA THR A 518 -0.03 -4.79 -22.71
C THR A 518 -1.00 -3.71 -23.20
N PRO A 519 -2.15 -3.52 -22.53
CA PRO A 519 -3.13 -2.49 -22.91
C PRO A 519 -2.56 -1.07 -23.07
N ALA A 520 -1.55 -0.69 -22.29
CA ALA A 520 -0.92 0.63 -22.37
C ALA A 520 0.01 0.80 -23.59
N LEU A 521 0.54 -0.28 -24.15
CA LEU A 521 1.42 -0.27 -25.34
C LEU A 521 0.93 -1.25 -26.42
N PRO A 522 -0.24 -0.99 -27.04
CA PRO A 522 -0.83 -1.90 -28.02
C PRO A 522 0.05 -2.02 -29.28
N GLY A 523 0.29 -3.25 -29.72
CA GLY A 523 1.12 -3.60 -30.87
C GLY A 523 2.64 -3.54 -30.63
N ILE A 524 3.08 -3.25 -29.41
CA ILE A 524 4.49 -3.27 -29.02
C ILE A 524 4.73 -4.48 -28.11
N THR A 525 5.44 -5.48 -28.63
CA THR A 525 5.81 -6.69 -27.88
C THR A 525 7.21 -6.62 -27.27
N GLN A 526 7.91 -5.49 -27.43
CA GLN A 526 9.21 -5.25 -26.81
C GLN A 526 9.40 -3.74 -26.71
N ALA A 527 9.48 -3.23 -25.49
CA ALA A 527 9.87 -1.85 -25.21
C ALA A 527 11.33 -1.63 -25.64
N ARG A 528 11.59 -0.51 -26.29
CA ARG A 528 12.93 -0.19 -26.83
C ARG A 528 13.38 1.22 -26.52
N THR A 529 12.46 2.11 -26.20
CA THR A 529 12.73 3.51 -25.91
C THR A 529 12.39 3.83 -24.46
N LEU A 530 13.06 4.84 -23.89
CA LEU A 530 12.73 5.37 -22.57
C LEU A 530 11.21 5.62 -22.37
N SER A 531 10.51 6.12 -23.40
CA SER A 531 9.05 6.37 -23.31
C SER A 531 8.23 5.07 -23.23
N ASP A 532 8.67 4.00 -23.89
CA ASP A 532 8.03 2.68 -23.77
C ASP A 532 8.17 2.15 -22.34
N PHE A 533 9.39 2.17 -21.78
CA PHE A 533 9.65 1.71 -20.41
C PHE A 533 8.88 2.53 -19.36
N ARG A 534 8.84 3.87 -19.50
CA ARG A 534 8.01 4.73 -18.64
C ARG A 534 6.53 4.39 -18.73
N THR A 535 6.03 4.10 -19.93
CA THR A 535 4.63 3.71 -20.12
C THR A 535 4.32 2.40 -19.41
N LYS A 536 5.22 1.40 -19.49
CA LYS A 536 5.10 0.13 -18.76
C LYS A 536 5.07 0.34 -17.24
N HIS A 537 6.01 1.10 -16.68
CA HIS A 537 6.01 1.38 -15.25
C HIS A 537 4.76 2.16 -14.81
N SER A 538 4.31 3.14 -15.61
CA SER A 538 3.07 3.87 -15.35
C SER A 538 1.85 2.95 -15.37
N GLU A 539 1.79 1.94 -16.25
CA GLU A 539 0.67 1.01 -16.35
C GLU A 539 0.46 0.23 -15.05
N ILE A 540 1.51 -0.37 -14.48
CA ILE A 540 1.45 -1.21 -13.27
C ILE A 540 0.96 -0.44 -12.04
N LEU A 541 1.19 0.88 -12.03
CA LEU A 541 0.78 1.81 -10.98
C LEU A 541 -0.62 2.41 -11.20
N SER A 542 -1.24 2.17 -12.36
CA SER A 542 -2.51 2.78 -12.74
C SER A 542 -3.70 1.91 -12.31
N SER A 543 -4.84 2.57 -12.07
CA SER A 543 -6.09 1.85 -11.84
C SER A 543 -6.56 1.11 -13.09
N ARG A 544 -7.17 -0.06 -12.89
CA ARG A 544 -7.89 -0.79 -13.95
C ARG A 544 -9.12 -1.46 -13.36
N PHE A 545 -10.27 -1.33 -14.02
CA PHE A 545 -11.56 -1.81 -13.49
C PHE A 545 -11.86 -1.28 -12.08
N GLY A 546 -11.36 -0.08 -11.75
CA GLY A 546 -11.63 0.59 -10.48
C GLY A 546 -10.73 0.19 -9.32
N LEU A 547 -9.85 -0.79 -9.53
CA LEU A 547 -8.91 -1.22 -8.51
C LEU A 547 -7.52 -0.62 -8.79
N SER A 548 -6.93 -0.04 -7.75
CA SER A 548 -5.60 0.61 -7.75
C SER A 548 -4.64 -0.08 -6.77
N ALA A 549 -4.70 -1.41 -6.66
CA ALA A 549 -4.06 -2.17 -5.59
C ALA A 549 -2.58 -1.83 -5.37
N THR A 550 -1.81 -1.64 -6.45
CA THR A 550 -0.38 -1.27 -6.38
C THR A 550 -0.14 0.12 -5.81
N ALA A 551 -0.98 1.10 -6.17
CA ALA A 551 -0.89 2.46 -5.67
C ALA A 551 -1.38 2.55 -4.22
N ASP A 552 -2.43 1.79 -3.88
CA ASP A 552 -2.95 1.70 -2.52
C ASP A 552 -1.91 1.10 -1.56
N LEU A 553 -1.24 0.01 -1.97
CA LEU A 553 -0.12 -0.58 -1.22
C LEU A 553 1.00 0.45 -0.99
N GLN A 554 1.38 1.21 -2.01
CA GLN A 554 2.45 2.22 -1.92
C GLN A 554 2.08 3.44 -1.06
N ALA A 555 0.79 3.75 -0.94
CA ALA A 555 0.31 4.83 -0.09
C ALA A 555 0.43 4.48 1.41
N THR A 556 0.32 3.20 1.76
CA THR A 556 0.29 2.73 3.15
C THR A 556 1.58 2.07 3.64
N THR A 557 2.44 1.65 2.71
CA THR A 557 3.60 0.80 2.99
C THR A 557 4.82 1.29 2.21
N SER A 558 5.98 1.36 2.86
CA SER A 558 7.23 1.75 2.21
C SER A 558 7.77 0.65 1.31
N ILE A 559 8.40 1.01 0.19
CA ILE A 559 8.90 0.05 -0.80
C ILE A 559 10.42 -0.09 -0.73
N LEU A 560 10.87 -1.34 -0.79
CA LEU A 560 12.20 -1.71 -1.29
C LEU A 560 12.00 -2.45 -2.62
N ALA A 561 12.86 -2.23 -3.60
CA ALA A 561 12.68 -2.83 -4.92
C ALA A 561 14.01 -3.14 -5.60
N THR A 562 14.05 -4.24 -6.34
CA THR A 562 15.10 -4.55 -7.31
C THR A 562 14.49 -4.94 -8.66
N ILE A 563 15.35 -5.10 -9.67
CA ILE A 563 14.96 -5.62 -10.98
C ILE A 563 15.15 -7.14 -11.02
N ASP A 564 14.45 -7.77 -11.94
CA ASP A 564 14.83 -9.04 -12.55
C ASP A 564 14.98 -8.83 -14.09
N ASP A 565 14.70 -9.84 -14.91
CA ASP A 565 14.91 -9.77 -16.35
C ASP A 565 13.83 -8.99 -17.10
N HIS A 566 12.56 -9.21 -16.78
CA HIS A 566 11.45 -8.65 -17.57
C HIS A 566 11.27 -7.14 -17.44
N GLU A 567 12.00 -6.48 -16.53
CA GLU A 567 12.23 -5.03 -16.59
C GLU A 567 12.83 -4.57 -17.94
N ILE A 568 13.53 -5.45 -18.64
CA ILE A 568 14.15 -5.19 -19.94
C ILE A 568 13.71 -6.22 -20.98
N VAL A 569 14.05 -7.48 -20.74
CA VAL A 569 13.81 -8.62 -21.64
C VAL A 569 14.18 -9.93 -20.94
N ASP A 570 13.35 -10.96 -21.13
CA ASP A 570 13.57 -12.34 -20.68
C ASP A 570 15.04 -12.77 -20.75
N ASN A 571 15.52 -13.29 -19.62
CA ASN A 571 16.82 -13.88 -19.41
C ASN A 571 18.03 -12.99 -19.75
N PHE A 572 17.96 -11.66 -19.74
CA PHE A 572 19.15 -10.86 -20.09
C PHE A 572 20.32 -11.05 -19.11
N ALA A 573 21.55 -10.86 -19.60
CA ALA A 573 22.79 -10.92 -18.82
C ALA A 573 23.62 -9.64 -19.01
N GLY A 574 23.54 -8.71 -18.05
CA GLY A 574 24.13 -7.37 -18.15
C GLY A 574 25.66 -7.36 -18.30
N GLY A 575 26.36 -8.31 -17.68
CA GLY A 575 27.82 -8.46 -17.76
C GLY A 575 28.32 -9.26 -18.97
N ALA A 576 27.43 -9.73 -19.86
CA ALA A 576 27.80 -10.38 -21.11
C ALA A 576 28.05 -9.34 -22.23
N ALA A 577 28.80 -9.73 -23.27
CA ALA A 577 28.93 -8.88 -24.46
C ALA A 577 27.61 -8.83 -25.25
N PRO A 578 27.27 -7.71 -25.92
CA PRO A 578 26.15 -7.66 -26.84
C PRO A 578 26.21 -8.79 -27.89
N GLY A 579 25.17 -9.62 -27.95
CA GLY A 579 25.09 -10.82 -28.79
C GLY A 579 25.45 -12.15 -28.12
N ASP A 580 26.05 -12.14 -26.92
CA ASP A 580 26.23 -13.32 -26.06
C ASP A 580 25.11 -13.42 -24.99
N SER A 581 24.49 -12.31 -24.61
CA SER A 581 23.23 -12.30 -23.85
C SER A 581 22.07 -12.72 -24.75
N PRO A 582 21.04 -13.41 -24.21
CA PRO A 582 19.73 -13.47 -24.84
C PRO A 582 19.25 -12.06 -25.22
N ASP A 583 18.66 -11.96 -26.41
CA ASP A 583 17.91 -10.78 -26.87
C ASP A 583 16.40 -11.03 -26.64
N ALA A 584 15.54 -10.13 -27.11
CA ALA A 584 14.09 -10.29 -27.17
C ALA A 584 13.58 -11.24 -28.28
N PRO A 585 13.77 -12.57 -28.16
CA PRO A 585 12.82 -13.51 -28.71
C PRO A 585 12.72 -14.82 -27.90
N ASP A 586 11.56 -15.12 -27.32
CA ASP A 586 11.33 -16.41 -26.65
C ASP A 586 11.66 -17.68 -27.48
N ILE A 587 11.96 -17.63 -28.80
CA ILE A 587 12.26 -18.83 -29.60
C ILE A 587 13.23 -18.59 -30.79
N GLY A 588 14.46 -18.14 -30.53
CA GLY A 588 15.57 -18.17 -31.49
C GLY A 588 15.74 -16.91 -32.35
N SER A 589 16.87 -16.84 -33.08
CA SER A 589 17.44 -15.60 -33.65
C SER A 589 16.40 -14.57 -34.14
N SER A 590 16.25 -13.48 -33.39
CA SER A 590 15.45 -12.33 -33.81
C SER A 590 16.07 -11.68 -35.05
N SER A 591 15.22 -11.18 -35.95
CA SER A 591 15.68 -10.32 -37.05
C SER A 591 16.02 -8.90 -36.62
N ASP A 592 15.68 -8.54 -35.37
CA ASP A 592 15.85 -7.21 -34.79
C ASP A 592 16.35 -7.34 -33.33
N PRO A 593 17.65 -7.59 -33.11
CA PRO A 593 18.25 -7.73 -31.77
C PRO A 593 18.00 -6.49 -30.91
N LEU A 594 18.00 -6.67 -29.58
CA LEU A 594 17.76 -5.57 -28.64
C LEU A 594 19.06 -4.84 -28.33
N PHE A 595 20.09 -5.60 -27.98
CA PHE A 595 21.41 -5.09 -27.60
C PHE A 595 22.32 -4.97 -28.83
N THR A 596 22.30 -3.80 -29.48
CA THR A 596 22.96 -3.61 -30.80
C THR A 596 24.19 -2.70 -30.79
N ASP A 597 24.48 -2.06 -29.66
CA ASP A 597 25.59 -1.13 -29.52
C ASP A 597 26.95 -1.85 -29.52
N ASP A 598 27.98 -1.24 -30.11
CA ASP A 598 29.36 -1.76 -30.14
C ASP A 598 30.10 -1.39 -28.84
N VAL A 599 29.64 -1.97 -27.73
CA VAL A 599 30.13 -1.76 -26.35
C VAL A 599 30.63 -3.07 -25.73
N ALA A 600 31.24 -2.99 -24.55
CA ALA A 600 31.85 -4.17 -23.92
C ALA A 600 30.81 -5.08 -23.26
N PHE A 601 29.78 -4.50 -22.63
CA PHE A 601 28.78 -5.21 -21.85
C PHE A 601 27.36 -4.76 -22.23
N VAL A 602 26.37 -5.62 -22.00
CA VAL A 602 24.95 -5.29 -22.22
C VAL A 602 24.51 -4.12 -21.36
N ASN A 603 25.05 -4.02 -20.14
CA ASN A 603 24.78 -2.89 -19.24
C ASN A 603 25.37 -1.55 -19.71
N ASP A 604 26.21 -1.53 -20.76
CA ASP A 604 26.67 -0.30 -21.41
C ASP A 604 25.76 0.15 -22.59
N THR A 605 24.72 -0.62 -22.93
CA THR A 605 23.87 -0.36 -24.11
C THR A 605 22.83 0.72 -23.83
N GLN A 606 22.42 1.48 -24.86
CA GLN A 606 21.47 2.57 -24.67
C GLN A 606 20.09 2.08 -24.22
N VAL A 607 19.66 0.89 -24.65
CA VAL A 607 18.37 0.32 -24.26
C VAL A 607 18.35 -0.10 -22.78
N TYR A 608 19.45 -0.66 -22.28
CA TYR A 608 19.60 -0.94 -20.85
C TYR A 608 19.59 0.37 -20.04
N GLU A 609 20.32 1.38 -20.50
CA GLU A 609 20.34 2.71 -19.87
C GLU A 609 18.95 3.37 -19.82
N ASP A 610 18.18 3.28 -20.90
CA ASP A 610 16.80 3.78 -20.98
C ASP A 610 15.88 3.01 -20.01
N ALA A 611 15.99 1.67 -19.95
CA ALA A 611 15.19 0.83 -19.07
C ALA A 611 15.48 1.11 -17.59
N LEU A 612 16.75 1.11 -17.20
CA LEU A 612 17.16 1.36 -15.82
C LEU A 612 16.91 2.81 -15.38
N GLN A 613 16.97 3.77 -16.31
CA GLN A 613 16.51 5.13 -16.03
C GLN A 613 15.01 5.14 -15.69
N ALA A 614 14.16 4.51 -16.50
CA ALA A 614 12.73 4.43 -16.22
C ALA A 614 12.44 3.71 -14.89
N TYR A 615 13.16 2.63 -14.60
CA TYR A 615 13.05 1.90 -13.34
C TYR A 615 13.37 2.79 -12.13
N GLN A 616 14.52 3.49 -12.15
CA GLN A 616 14.89 4.44 -11.09
C GLN A 616 13.91 5.60 -10.95
N GLU A 617 13.35 6.09 -12.07
CA GLU A 617 12.35 7.15 -12.07
C GLU A 617 11.04 6.69 -11.40
N TYR A 618 10.61 5.44 -11.61
CA TYR A 618 9.29 4.94 -11.20
C TYR A 618 9.27 4.10 -9.91
N GLN A 619 10.42 3.78 -9.33
CA GLN A 619 10.49 3.24 -7.97
C GLN A 619 10.87 4.33 -6.96
N PRO A 620 10.33 4.30 -5.72
CA PRO A 620 10.66 5.26 -4.67
C PRO A 620 12.02 4.94 -4.01
N ILE A 621 13.07 4.75 -4.82
CA ILE A 621 14.43 4.43 -4.38
C ILE A 621 15.39 5.60 -4.63
N ARG A 622 16.49 5.64 -3.88
CA ARG A 622 17.60 6.59 -4.11
C ARG A 622 18.32 6.31 -5.41
N ASP A 623 18.80 7.37 -6.06
CA ASP A 623 19.62 7.28 -7.27
C ASP A 623 21.10 7.12 -6.91
N GLU A 624 21.52 5.88 -6.66
CA GLU A 624 22.90 5.54 -6.30
C GLU A 624 23.68 4.95 -7.48
N PHE A 625 25.00 5.16 -7.47
CA PHE A 625 25.92 4.69 -8.50
C PHE A 625 27.21 4.15 -7.87
N TYR A 626 27.72 3.05 -8.41
CA TYR A 626 29.00 2.51 -8.04
C TYR A 626 30.14 3.47 -8.41
N GLY A 627 31.09 3.63 -7.50
CA GLY A 627 32.33 4.36 -7.77
C GLY A 627 33.31 3.58 -8.64
N ALA A 628 34.60 3.89 -8.51
CA ALA A 628 35.65 3.11 -9.16
C ALA A 628 35.88 1.78 -8.41
N THR A 629 35.22 0.71 -8.85
CA THR A 629 35.30 -0.63 -8.23
C THR A 629 36.56 -1.41 -8.64
N GLY A 630 37.18 -1.05 -9.77
CA GLY A 630 38.26 -1.82 -10.39
C GLY A 630 37.78 -2.98 -11.26
N ASP A 631 36.46 -3.20 -11.36
CA ASP A 631 35.78 -4.08 -12.30
C ASP A 631 35.01 -3.23 -13.31
N ASN A 632 35.37 -3.31 -14.60
CA ASN A 632 34.72 -2.51 -15.63
C ASN A 632 33.24 -2.84 -15.83
N ARG A 633 32.77 -4.00 -15.37
CA ARG A 633 31.35 -4.38 -15.46
C ARG A 633 30.46 -3.60 -14.49
N THR A 634 31.03 -3.08 -13.41
CA THR A 634 30.29 -2.44 -12.32
C THR A 634 30.71 -0.99 -12.10
N ALA A 635 31.91 -0.60 -12.52
CA ALA A 635 32.43 0.74 -12.25
C ALA A 635 31.64 1.83 -12.98
N GLY A 636 30.98 2.71 -12.22
CA GLY A 636 30.15 3.81 -12.77
C GLY A 636 28.70 3.42 -13.05
N GLU A 637 28.34 2.16 -12.84
CA GLU A 637 26.98 1.64 -13.06
C GLU A 637 26.03 2.04 -11.94
N ARG A 638 24.73 1.98 -12.22
CA ARG A 638 23.69 2.14 -11.18
C ARG A 638 23.87 1.10 -10.09
N GLN A 639 23.77 1.54 -8.84
CA GLN A 639 23.84 0.68 -7.68
C GLN A 639 22.43 0.45 -7.16
N LEU A 640 21.83 -0.70 -7.49
CA LEU A 640 20.54 -1.12 -6.93
C LEU A 640 20.67 -1.87 -5.61
N TYR A 641 21.89 -2.30 -5.26
CA TYR A 641 22.16 -2.93 -3.97
C TYR A 641 21.76 -2.02 -2.80
N ARG A 642 20.94 -2.53 -1.86
CA ARG A 642 20.52 -1.82 -0.63
C ARG A 642 20.77 -2.70 0.58
N THR A 643 21.09 -2.06 1.71
CA THR A 643 21.09 -2.71 3.02
C THR A 643 20.29 -1.84 3.98
N GLN A 644 19.33 -2.46 4.68
CA GLN A 644 18.46 -1.76 5.62
C GLN A 644 18.30 -2.57 6.91
N ALA A 645 18.66 -1.96 8.04
CA ALA A 645 18.42 -2.51 9.37
C ALA A 645 17.07 -2.05 9.92
N PHE A 646 16.35 -2.97 10.55
CA PHE A 646 15.08 -2.74 11.26
C PHE A 646 15.28 -3.13 12.73
N GLY A 647 15.80 -2.19 13.51
CA GLY A 647 16.28 -2.48 14.87
C GLY A 647 17.38 -3.54 14.88
N SER A 648 17.34 -4.40 15.89
CA SER A 648 18.08 -5.66 15.93
C SER A 648 17.20 -6.86 15.56
N ASP A 649 15.94 -6.64 15.15
CA ASP A 649 15.04 -7.72 14.72
C ASP A 649 15.49 -8.30 13.37
N ALA A 650 15.76 -7.43 12.38
CA ALA A 650 16.08 -7.83 11.01
C ALA A 650 17.06 -6.90 10.29
N SER A 651 17.76 -7.46 9.29
CA SER A 651 18.43 -6.70 8.24
C SER A 651 18.07 -7.27 6.87
N ILE A 652 17.67 -6.42 5.95
CA ILE A 652 17.31 -6.77 4.57
C ILE A 652 18.43 -6.31 3.64
N PHE A 653 18.94 -7.22 2.81
CA PHE A 653 19.96 -6.99 1.79
C PHE A 653 19.32 -7.20 0.42
N VAL A 654 19.07 -6.12 -0.32
CA VAL A 654 18.49 -6.16 -1.66
C VAL A 654 19.61 -6.23 -2.67
N THR A 655 19.61 -7.27 -3.51
CA THR A 655 20.65 -7.50 -4.52
C THR A 655 20.14 -7.28 -5.95
N ASP A 656 21.08 -7.16 -6.88
CA ASP A 656 20.86 -7.10 -8.32
C ASP A 656 21.53 -8.33 -8.97
N SER A 657 20.73 -9.27 -9.44
CA SER A 657 21.18 -10.51 -10.07
C SER A 657 21.34 -10.40 -11.59
N ARG A 658 21.06 -9.25 -12.21
CA ARG A 658 20.96 -9.15 -13.68
C ARG A 658 21.98 -8.20 -14.30
N SER A 659 22.23 -7.06 -13.69
CA SER A 659 23.06 -6.00 -14.27
C SER A 659 24.52 -6.41 -14.48
N PHE A 660 25.03 -7.37 -13.71
CA PHE A 660 26.46 -7.69 -13.68
C PHE A 660 26.79 -9.16 -13.97
N ARG A 661 25.78 -10.02 -14.14
CA ARG A 661 25.97 -11.46 -14.38
C ARG A 661 26.66 -11.73 -15.71
N ASP A 662 27.50 -12.74 -15.74
CA ASP A 662 28.02 -13.28 -17.01
C ASP A 662 26.90 -13.99 -17.79
N ALA A 663 27.12 -14.28 -19.07
CA ALA A 663 26.18 -15.05 -19.89
C ALA A 663 25.86 -16.42 -19.28
N GLN A 664 24.62 -16.89 -19.47
CA GLN A 664 24.14 -18.21 -19.09
C GLN A 664 24.99 -19.32 -19.70
N LEU A 665 24.97 -20.49 -19.06
CA LEU A 665 25.49 -21.70 -19.70
C LEU A 665 24.53 -22.19 -20.79
N ALA A 666 25.03 -23.06 -21.67
CA ALA A 666 24.13 -23.82 -22.53
C ALA A 666 23.19 -24.70 -21.67
N PRO A 667 21.92 -24.87 -22.05
CA PRO A 667 20.96 -25.68 -21.29
C PRO A 667 21.49 -27.09 -21.00
N ALA A 668 21.28 -27.57 -19.78
CA ALA A 668 21.84 -28.84 -19.35
C ALA A 668 21.23 -30.04 -20.11
N ASN A 669 22.06 -31.02 -20.45
CA ASN A 669 21.57 -32.32 -20.88
C ASN A 669 21.15 -33.15 -19.65
N ILE A 670 19.84 -33.24 -19.38
CA ILE A 670 19.31 -33.96 -18.21
C ILE A 670 19.78 -35.43 -18.14
N ALA A 671 20.02 -36.08 -19.29
CA ALA A 671 20.49 -37.47 -19.32
C ALA A 671 21.98 -37.63 -18.98
N ASP A 672 22.77 -36.56 -19.14
CA ASP A 672 24.19 -36.49 -18.75
C ASP A 672 24.58 -35.04 -18.43
N PRO A 673 24.30 -34.57 -17.20
CA PRO A 673 24.52 -33.18 -16.83
C PRO A 673 25.97 -32.86 -16.46
N THR A 674 26.90 -33.80 -16.65
CA THR A 674 28.29 -33.69 -16.21
C THR A 674 28.96 -32.43 -16.74
N GLU A 675 28.74 -32.07 -18.00
CA GLU A 675 29.34 -30.89 -18.62
C GLU A 675 28.83 -29.59 -17.98
N PHE A 676 27.51 -29.47 -17.80
CA PHE A 676 26.88 -28.33 -17.14
C PHE A 676 27.42 -28.16 -15.71
N LEU A 677 27.41 -29.24 -14.91
CA LEU A 677 27.88 -29.22 -13.53
C LEU A 677 29.36 -28.81 -13.42
N VAL A 678 30.21 -29.23 -14.36
CA VAL A 678 31.62 -28.83 -14.37
C VAL A 678 31.78 -27.34 -14.72
N GLN A 679 31.03 -26.83 -15.70
CA GLN A 679 31.09 -25.43 -16.12
C GLN A 679 30.50 -24.48 -15.07
N ALA A 680 29.46 -24.90 -14.36
CA ALA A 680 28.84 -24.13 -13.29
C ALA A 680 29.79 -23.86 -12.10
N PHE A 681 30.77 -24.75 -11.89
CA PHE A 681 31.82 -24.61 -10.86
C PHE A 681 33.07 -23.86 -11.36
N ASP A 682 33.02 -23.18 -12.51
CA ASP A 682 34.10 -22.27 -12.92
C ASP A 682 34.11 -21.02 -12.02
N PRO A 683 35.18 -20.81 -11.21
CA PRO A 683 35.24 -19.69 -10.27
C PRO A 683 35.44 -18.32 -10.94
N SER A 684 35.56 -18.28 -12.27
CA SER A 684 35.58 -17.02 -13.03
C SER A 684 34.19 -16.49 -13.39
N ARG A 685 33.14 -17.31 -13.25
CA ARG A 685 31.76 -16.91 -13.52
C ARG A 685 31.11 -16.27 -12.30
N THR A 686 30.22 -15.31 -12.54
CA THR A 686 29.51 -14.58 -11.48
C THR A 686 28.10 -14.20 -11.89
N LEU A 687 27.18 -14.20 -10.91
CA LEU A 687 25.80 -13.76 -11.06
C LEU A 687 25.64 -12.33 -10.51
N LEU A 688 26.12 -12.07 -9.29
CA LEU A 688 25.96 -10.78 -8.63
C LEU A 688 27.06 -9.76 -9.00
N GLY A 689 28.18 -10.21 -9.54
CA GLY A 689 29.38 -9.40 -9.76
C GLY A 689 30.24 -9.25 -8.48
N ARG A 690 31.56 -9.13 -8.65
CA ARG A 690 32.52 -9.18 -7.53
C ARG A 690 32.29 -8.08 -6.48
N ALA A 691 32.05 -6.84 -6.94
CA ALA A 691 31.89 -5.70 -6.05
C ALA A 691 30.67 -5.86 -5.12
N GLN A 692 29.56 -6.39 -5.65
CA GLN A 692 28.34 -6.61 -4.88
C GLN A 692 28.49 -7.76 -3.89
N ILE A 693 29.14 -8.86 -4.26
CA ILE A 693 29.41 -9.98 -3.34
C ILE A 693 30.27 -9.53 -2.16
N ASP A 694 31.28 -8.70 -2.41
CA ASP A 694 32.14 -8.18 -1.35
C ASP A 694 31.36 -7.28 -0.38
N LEU A 695 30.41 -6.48 -0.89
CA LEU A 695 29.49 -5.68 -0.06
C LEU A 695 28.56 -6.58 0.75
N LEU A 696 27.86 -7.52 0.10
CA LEU A 696 26.94 -8.44 0.77
C LEU A 696 27.61 -9.22 1.91
N LYS A 697 28.83 -9.72 1.68
CA LYS A 697 29.60 -10.42 2.70
C LYS A 697 29.98 -9.53 3.88
N ALA A 698 30.39 -8.29 3.61
CA ALA A 698 30.73 -7.33 4.64
C ALA A 698 29.50 -6.95 5.47
N ASP A 699 28.36 -6.72 4.83
CA ASP A 699 27.14 -6.28 5.49
C ASP A 699 26.47 -7.42 6.27
N LEU A 700 26.55 -8.68 5.80
CA LEU A 700 26.13 -9.86 6.55
C LEU A 700 26.97 -10.04 7.84
N LEU A 701 28.30 -9.87 7.76
CA LEU A 701 29.15 -9.88 8.94
C LEU A 701 28.80 -8.74 9.88
N GLN A 702 28.58 -7.54 9.35
CA GLN A 702 28.21 -6.39 10.18
C GLN A 702 26.87 -6.60 10.88
N ALA A 703 25.85 -7.16 10.22
CA ALA A 703 24.58 -7.50 10.84
C ALA A 703 24.73 -8.56 11.94
N GLN A 704 25.59 -9.56 11.73
CA GLN A 704 25.94 -10.52 12.78
C GLN A 704 26.64 -9.85 13.96
N GLU A 705 27.64 -9.00 13.71
CA GLU A 705 28.38 -8.25 14.74
C GLU A 705 27.48 -7.28 15.53
N ASN A 706 26.47 -6.71 14.88
CA ASN A 706 25.47 -5.84 15.51
C ASN A 706 24.43 -6.60 16.36
N GLY A 707 24.47 -7.94 16.35
CA GLY A 707 23.51 -8.78 17.05
C GLY A 707 22.11 -8.77 16.44
N THR A 708 21.98 -8.49 15.14
CA THR A 708 20.70 -8.61 14.43
C THR A 708 20.27 -10.08 14.43
N THR A 709 19.01 -10.39 14.78
CA THR A 709 18.51 -11.76 14.76
C THR A 709 18.47 -12.31 13.34
N TRP A 710 17.62 -11.75 12.47
CA TRP A 710 17.34 -12.28 11.14
C TRP A 710 18.05 -11.50 10.02
N LYS A 711 18.59 -12.21 9.03
CA LYS A 711 19.25 -11.62 7.84
C LYS A 711 18.53 -12.09 6.58
N PHE A 712 17.81 -11.20 5.91
CA PHE A 712 17.05 -11.49 4.71
C PHE A 712 17.81 -11.03 3.47
N VAL A 713 18.28 -11.98 2.66
CA VAL A 713 18.99 -11.71 1.40
C VAL A 713 18.01 -11.84 0.25
N VAL A 714 17.60 -10.72 -0.31
CA VAL A 714 16.67 -10.61 -1.44
C VAL A 714 17.45 -10.77 -2.74
N ILE A 715 17.19 -11.86 -3.44
CA ILE A 715 17.84 -12.28 -4.69
C ILE A 715 16.74 -12.61 -5.70
N PRO A 716 16.58 -11.88 -6.81
CA PRO A 716 15.52 -12.17 -7.79
C PRO A 716 15.53 -13.65 -8.23
N GLU A 717 16.73 -14.14 -8.54
CA GLU A 717 17.00 -15.51 -8.94
C GLU A 717 17.13 -16.50 -7.77
N PRO A 718 16.43 -17.65 -7.77
CA PRO A 718 16.52 -18.65 -6.71
C PRO A 718 17.94 -19.21 -6.49
N ILE A 719 18.36 -19.28 -5.21
CA ILE A 719 19.62 -19.90 -4.77
C ILE A 719 19.47 -21.36 -4.37
N GLN A 720 18.28 -21.86 -4.09
CA GLN A 720 18.08 -23.29 -3.83
C GLN A 720 18.31 -24.13 -5.09
N ASN A 721 18.55 -25.43 -4.90
CA ASN A 721 18.73 -26.33 -6.03
C ASN A 721 17.42 -27.07 -6.35
N PHE A 722 16.96 -26.99 -7.59
CA PHE A 722 15.80 -27.73 -8.10
C PHE A 722 16.18 -28.90 -9.02
N GLY A 723 17.44 -28.97 -9.43
CA GLY A 723 17.94 -29.88 -10.44
C GLY A 723 18.34 -29.13 -11.72
N VAL A 724 18.91 -29.87 -12.67
CA VAL A 724 19.60 -29.28 -13.85
C VAL A 724 18.66 -28.85 -14.98
N ALA A 725 17.36 -29.08 -14.88
CA ALA A 725 16.40 -28.63 -15.89
C ALA A 725 16.22 -27.11 -15.77
N ASN A 726 16.45 -26.38 -16.88
CA ASN A 726 16.40 -24.91 -16.95
C ASN A 726 17.21 -24.24 -15.82
N ALA A 727 18.37 -24.80 -15.48
CA ALA A 727 19.20 -24.36 -14.36
C ALA A 727 20.22 -23.30 -14.73
N GLU A 728 20.36 -23.03 -16.04
CA GLU A 728 21.35 -22.12 -16.60
C GLU A 728 21.18 -20.66 -16.19
N ASP A 729 19.95 -20.26 -15.83
CA ASP A 729 19.62 -18.90 -15.40
C ASP A 729 19.81 -18.68 -13.89
N ARG A 730 19.44 -19.69 -13.10
CA ARG A 730 19.53 -19.71 -11.64
C ARG A 730 20.96 -19.82 -11.11
N PHE A 731 21.14 -19.68 -9.79
CA PHE A 731 22.43 -19.90 -9.10
C PHE A 731 23.03 -21.30 -9.31
N GLU A 732 22.25 -22.29 -9.72
CA GLU A 732 22.76 -23.62 -10.14
C GLU A 732 23.69 -23.52 -11.35
N GLY A 733 23.41 -22.60 -12.27
CA GLY A 733 24.28 -22.23 -13.37
C GLY A 733 25.56 -21.56 -12.88
N TYR A 734 25.56 -20.91 -11.71
CA TYR A 734 26.67 -20.14 -11.14
C TYR A 734 27.18 -20.77 -9.83
N ALA A 735 27.23 -22.10 -9.79
CA ALA A 735 27.47 -22.90 -8.58
C ALA A 735 28.76 -22.55 -7.80
N ALA A 736 29.81 -22.05 -8.46
CA ALA A 736 31.03 -21.59 -7.79
C ALA A 736 30.76 -20.39 -6.86
N GLU A 737 30.04 -19.38 -7.35
CA GLU A 737 29.67 -18.19 -6.59
C GLU A 737 28.66 -18.50 -5.49
N ARG A 738 27.66 -19.32 -5.82
CA ARG A 738 26.71 -19.90 -4.86
C ARG A 738 27.44 -20.55 -3.69
N THR A 739 28.44 -21.39 -4.00
CA THR A 739 29.29 -22.05 -3.00
C THR A 739 30.12 -21.04 -2.21
N GLU A 740 30.66 -20.01 -2.87
CA GLU A 740 31.43 -18.95 -2.21
C GLU A 740 30.61 -18.16 -1.18
N LEU A 741 29.32 -17.95 -1.44
CA LEU A 741 28.41 -17.25 -0.53
C LEU A 741 27.94 -18.14 0.62
N LEU A 742 27.40 -19.33 0.31
CA LEU A 742 26.88 -20.25 1.33
C LEU A 742 27.98 -20.76 2.27
N SER A 743 29.17 -21.06 1.72
CA SER A 743 30.30 -21.48 2.55
C SER A 743 30.89 -20.33 3.37
N PHE A 744 30.72 -19.07 2.94
CA PHE A 744 31.10 -17.91 3.74
C PHE A 744 30.17 -17.74 4.95
N ILE A 745 28.86 -17.88 4.75
CA ILE A 745 27.86 -17.86 5.84
C ILE A 745 28.20 -18.95 6.88
N ASP A 746 28.40 -20.19 6.42
CA ASP A 746 28.74 -21.34 7.27
C ASP A 746 30.08 -21.14 8.02
N GLN A 747 31.15 -20.78 7.30
CA GLN A 747 32.49 -20.63 7.90
C GLN A 747 32.60 -19.48 8.90
N ASN A 748 31.74 -18.46 8.80
CA ASN A 748 31.69 -17.33 9.71
C ASN A 748 30.58 -17.46 10.76
N ALA A 749 29.87 -18.60 10.82
CA ALA A 749 28.78 -18.85 11.75
C ALA A 749 27.74 -17.70 11.76
N ILE A 750 27.33 -17.26 10.56
CA ILE A 750 26.29 -16.24 10.43
C ILE A 750 24.95 -16.94 10.57
N ASP A 751 24.23 -16.67 11.66
CA ASP A 751 22.97 -17.35 12.00
C ASP A 751 21.75 -16.65 11.41
N ASN A 752 20.68 -17.44 11.20
CA ASN A 752 19.33 -17.01 10.80
C ASN A 752 19.32 -16.24 9.47
N VAL A 753 20.02 -16.77 8.47
CA VAL A 753 20.03 -16.23 7.10
C VAL A 753 18.90 -16.85 6.29
N VAL A 754 18.05 -15.99 5.72
CA VAL A 754 16.94 -16.37 4.85
C VAL A 754 17.16 -15.72 3.49
N PHE A 755 17.20 -16.53 2.44
CA PHE A 755 17.18 -16.03 1.07
C PHE A 755 15.74 -15.88 0.59
N MET A 756 15.45 -14.83 -0.16
CA MET A 756 14.11 -14.52 -0.66
C MET A 756 14.17 -14.29 -2.17
N ALA A 757 13.37 -15.02 -2.95
CA ALA A 757 13.43 -15.00 -4.42
C ALA A 757 12.06 -14.99 -5.11
N GLY A 758 12.05 -14.61 -6.40
CA GLY A 758 10.92 -14.63 -7.33
C GLY A 758 11.21 -15.58 -8.49
N ASP A 759 10.95 -15.14 -9.73
CA ASP A 759 11.26 -15.76 -11.05
C ASP A 759 10.58 -17.12 -11.31
N PHE A 760 10.66 -18.02 -10.34
CA PHE A 760 10.21 -19.39 -10.48
C PHE A 760 8.68 -19.55 -10.50
N HIS A 761 7.92 -18.46 -10.28
CA HIS A 761 6.46 -18.42 -10.37
C HIS A 761 5.70 -19.41 -9.45
N GLY A 762 6.29 -19.79 -8.32
CA GLY A 762 5.65 -20.60 -7.30
C GLY A 762 6.29 -20.42 -5.93
N THR A 763 5.50 -20.56 -4.86
CA THR A 763 6.04 -20.53 -3.51
C THR A 763 6.78 -21.84 -3.24
N ILE A 764 8.08 -21.79 -2.97
CA ILE A 764 8.88 -22.97 -2.64
C ILE A 764 9.89 -22.65 -1.54
N VAL A 765 9.81 -23.38 -0.44
CA VAL A 765 10.69 -23.22 0.72
C VAL A 765 11.61 -24.43 0.85
N ASN A 766 12.92 -24.19 0.97
CA ASN A 766 13.87 -25.28 1.08
C ASN A 766 15.10 -24.91 1.92
N ASN A 767 15.66 -25.91 2.60
CA ASN A 767 16.94 -25.78 3.27
C ASN A 767 18.07 -25.63 2.24
N LEU A 768 19.13 -24.88 2.57
CA LEU A 768 20.25 -24.66 1.66
C LEU A 768 21.45 -25.53 2.01
N THR A 769 21.86 -26.35 1.04
CA THR A 769 23.13 -27.08 1.07
C THR A 769 24.07 -26.59 -0.04
N TYR A 770 25.37 -26.78 0.12
CA TYR A 770 26.38 -26.50 -0.91
C TYR A 770 27.36 -27.65 -1.10
N GLN A 771 28.15 -27.61 -2.19
CA GLN A 771 29.17 -28.62 -2.48
C GLN A 771 30.52 -27.94 -2.72
N ALA A 772 31.62 -28.56 -2.28
CA ALA A 772 32.97 -28.04 -2.56
C ALA A 772 33.42 -28.21 -4.03
N GLY A 773 32.61 -28.87 -4.85
CA GLY A 773 32.86 -29.11 -6.27
C GLY A 773 31.82 -30.04 -6.88
N PRO A 774 31.84 -30.23 -8.22
CA PRO A 774 30.83 -31.02 -8.93
C PRO A 774 30.70 -32.44 -8.38
N GLY A 775 29.47 -32.82 -8.01
CA GLY A 775 29.14 -34.17 -7.52
C GLY A 775 29.78 -34.57 -6.19
N GLN A 776 30.33 -33.62 -5.43
CA GLN A 776 30.80 -33.86 -4.06
C GLN A 776 29.62 -33.99 -3.08
N ALA A 777 29.89 -34.43 -1.85
CA ALA A 777 28.86 -34.48 -0.81
C ALA A 777 28.29 -33.08 -0.53
N GLN A 778 26.99 -33.02 -0.25
CA GLN A 778 26.34 -31.81 0.27
C GLN A 778 26.87 -31.49 1.66
N ILE A 779 27.04 -30.20 1.91
CA ILE A 779 27.37 -29.59 3.20
C ILE A 779 26.17 -28.71 3.54
N ALA A 780 25.52 -29.01 4.67
CA ALA A 780 24.37 -28.26 5.12
C ALA A 780 24.78 -26.92 5.72
N THR A 781 23.93 -25.91 5.55
CA THR A 781 24.03 -24.64 6.26
C THR A 781 22.87 -24.52 7.25
N ASN A 782 22.90 -23.47 8.06
CA ASN A 782 21.80 -22.99 8.88
C ASN A 782 20.93 -21.95 8.13
N ALA A 783 21.04 -21.86 6.81
CA ALA A 783 20.29 -20.94 5.96
C ALA A 783 19.23 -21.68 5.14
N PHE A 784 18.13 -21.02 4.86
CA PHE A 784 17.06 -21.53 4.00
C PHE A 784 16.61 -20.47 3.01
N GLU A 785 15.88 -20.88 1.97
CA GLU A 785 15.30 -19.96 1.00
C GLU A 785 13.78 -20.07 0.99
N ILE A 786 13.12 -18.93 0.77
CA ILE A 786 11.72 -18.81 0.41
C ILE A 786 11.64 -18.18 -0.99
N VAL A 787 11.30 -18.98 -1.99
CA VAL A 787 10.83 -18.45 -3.28
C VAL A 787 9.36 -18.10 -3.11
N THR A 788 8.96 -16.93 -3.56
CA THR A 788 7.58 -16.43 -3.48
C THR A 788 6.83 -16.72 -4.77
N GLY A 789 5.54 -17.02 -4.68
CA GLY A 789 4.70 -17.17 -5.86
C GLY A 789 4.33 -15.80 -6.47
N PRO A 790 3.86 -15.79 -7.73
CA PRO A 790 3.73 -14.60 -8.53
C PRO A 790 2.54 -13.75 -8.09
N VAL A 791 2.66 -12.43 -8.16
CA VAL A 791 1.53 -11.51 -7.97
C VAL A 791 0.49 -11.71 -9.07
N ALA A 792 0.93 -11.95 -10.32
CA ALA A 792 0.08 -12.42 -11.40
C ALA A 792 0.91 -13.01 -12.54
N PHE A 793 0.58 -14.24 -12.97
CA PHE A 793 1.30 -14.95 -14.03
C PHE A 793 0.33 -15.43 -15.13
N PHE A 794 0.72 -15.43 -16.41
CA PHE A 794 -0.18 -15.74 -17.53
C PHE A 794 -0.94 -17.07 -17.33
N ASP A 795 -2.27 -17.01 -17.49
CA ASP A 795 -3.22 -18.12 -17.36
C ASP A 795 -3.10 -18.95 -16.05
N GLY A 796 -2.37 -18.48 -15.03
CA GLY A 796 -2.10 -19.27 -13.82
C GLY A 796 -1.35 -20.56 -14.08
N ARG A 797 -0.51 -20.60 -15.13
CA ARG A 797 -0.02 -21.84 -15.72
C ARG A 797 1.28 -22.39 -15.14
N PHE A 798 1.87 -21.81 -14.10
CA PHE A 798 3.17 -22.33 -13.60
C PHE A 798 3.13 -23.85 -13.33
N GLY A 799 2.27 -24.31 -12.42
CA GLY A 799 2.10 -25.75 -12.15
C GLY A 799 1.86 -26.59 -13.42
N PRO A 800 0.87 -26.26 -14.27
CA PRO A 800 0.67 -26.92 -15.57
C PRO A 800 1.91 -26.93 -16.49
N SER A 801 2.67 -25.84 -16.56
CA SER A 801 3.89 -25.74 -17.37
C SER A 801 4.98 -26.67 -16.86
N VAL A 802 5.15 -26.80 -15.55
CA VAL A 802 6.07 -27.78 -14.95
C VAL A 802 5.68 -29.21 -15.35
N ILE A 803 4.38 -29.51 -15.38
CA ILE A 803 3.86 -30.82 -15.80
C ILE A 803 4.12 -31.07 -17.28
N ASP A 804 3.93 -30.08 -18.14
CA ASP A 804 4.22 -30.17 -19.58
C ASP A 804 5.72 -30.41 -19.83
N ILE A 805 6.58 -29.69 -19.11
CA ILE A 805 8.04 -29.88 -19.12
C ILE A 805 8.38 -31.31 -18.69
N ALA A 806 7.87 -31.76 -17.55
CA ALA A 806 8.11 -33.10 -17.02
C ALA A 806 7.66 -34.19 -18.00
N ALA A 807 6.52 -34.01 -18.68
CA ALA A 807 6.04 -34.93 -19.70
C ALA A 807 6.95 -34.94 -20.95
N ASN A 808 7.37 -33.77 -21.42
CA ASN A 808 8.24 -33.62 -22.59
C ASN A 808 9.63 -34.25 -22.39
N PHE A 809 10.18 -34.15 -21.18
CA PHE A 809 11.43 -34.81 -20.81
C PHE A 809 11.27 -36.28 -20.41
N GLY A 810 10.03 -36.79 -20.34
CA GLY A 810 9.74 -38.18 -19.97
C GLY A 810 9.95 -38.49 -18.50
N LEU A 811 9.93 -37.46 -17.64
CA LEU A 811 9.98 -37.59 -16.17
C LEU A 811 8.68 -38.16 -15.60
N ILE A 812 7.56 -37.93 -16.30
CA ILE A 812 6.25 -38.51 -15.97
C ILE A 812 5.65 -39.26 -17.17
N THR A 813 4.80 -40.24 -16.88
CA THR A 813 4.05 -41.01 -17.88
C THR A 813 2.72 -40.31 -18.24
N PRO A 814 2.12 -40.62 -19.40
CA PRO A 814 0.77 -40.10 -19.73
C PRO A 814 -0.30 -40.46 -18.70
N GLY A 815 -0.14 -41.58 -17.99
CA GLY A 815 -1.06 -41.96 -16.90
C GLY A 815 -0.88 -41.12 -15.64
N GLN A 816 0.34 -40.66 -15.36
CA GLN A 816 0.65 -39.72 -14.27
C GLN A 816 0.15 -38.31 -14.59
N GLN A 817 0.31 -37.84 -15.82
CA GLN A 817 -0.26 -36.56 -16.26
C GLN A 817 -1.79 -36.57 -16.14
N ALA A 818 -2.46 -37.62 -16.62
CA ALA A 818 -3.92 -37.76 -16.48
C ALA A 818 -4.37 -37.89 -15.02
N PHE A 819 -3.49 -38.32 -14.10
CA PHE A 819 -3.76 -38.32 -12.67
C PHE A 819 -3.68 -36.90 -12.11
N TYR A 820 -2.62 -36.15 -12.40
CA TYR A 820 -2.48 -34.73 -12.04
C TYR A 820 -3.68 -33.89 -12.52
N ASP A 821 -4.15 -34.10 -13.75
CA ASP A 821 -5.25 -33.31 -14.34
C ASP A 821 -6.57 -33.40 -13.56
N VAL A 822 -6.77 -34.46 -12.76
CA VAL A 822 -7.99 -34.67 -11.96
C VAL A 822 -7.81 -34.36 -10.48
N LEU A 823 -6.59 -34.00 -10.03
CA LEU A 823 -6.33 -33.60 -8.66
C LEU A 823 -6.90 -32.19 -8.37
N PRO A 824 -7.45 -31.97 -7.16
CA PRO A 824 -7.85 -30.63 -6.72
C PRO A 824 -6.61 -29.76 -6.46
N ILE A 825 -6.82 -28.44 -6.36
CA ILE A 825 -5.87 -27.52 -5.71
C ILE A 825 -6.38 -27.37 -4.28
N SER A 826 -5.71 -28.01 -3.32
CA SER A 826 -6.19 -28.08 -1.94
C SER A 826 -5.01 -28.24 -0.97
N PRO A 827 -4.17 -27.19 -0.79
CA PRO A 827 -2.98 -27.28 0.06
C PRO A 827 -3.28 -27.89 1.43
N ASP A 828 -2.55 -28.93 1.80
CA ASP A 828 -2.67 -29.62 3.08
C ASP A 828 -1.28 -29.86 3.71
N LEU A 829 -1.23 -30.55 4.87
CA LEU A 829 -0.01 -30.71 5.68
C LEU A 829 0.78 -31.99 5.37
N ASP A 830 0.26 -32.86 4.49
CA ASP A 830 0.94 -34.10 4.13
C ASP A 830 1.63 -34.00 2.76
N ASP A 831 2.46 -34.98 2.42
CA ASP A 831 3.16 -35.03 1.13
C ASP A 831 2.52 -36.05 0.18
N ILE A 832 1.29 -36.50 0.46
CA ILE A 832 0.64 -37.59 -0.28
C ILE A 832 0.03 -36.99 -1.54
N PRO A 833 0.42 -37.42 -2.78
CA PRO A 833 -0.07 -36.85 -4.05
C PRO A 833 -1.58 -36.97 -4.26
N ASN A 834 -2.32 -36.13 -3.56
CA ASN A 834 -3.76 -36.14 -3.38
C ASN A 834 -4.35 -34.77 -3.79
N ASP A 835 -3.50 -33.75 -3.89
CA ASP A 835 -3.68 -32.51 -4.62
C ASP A 835 -2.55 -32.26 -5.65
N LYS A 836 -2.68 -31.18 -6.41
CA LYS A 836 -1.74 -30.81 -7.48
C LYS A 836 -0.37 -30.34 -7.01
N ASP A 837 -0.29 -29.69 -5.86
CA ASP A 837 0.96 -29.17 -5.31
C ASP A 837 1.84 -30.33 -4.81
N ASP A 838 1.26 -31.29 -4.07
CA ASP A 838 1.95 -32.50 -3.64
C ASP A 838 2.51 -33.31 -4.81
N PHE A 839 1.73 -33.44 -5.88
CA PHE A 839 2.16 -34.15 -7.06
C PHE A 839 3.39 -33.50 -7.69
N LEU A 840 3.43 -32.16 -7.72
CA LEU A 840 4.56 -31.39 -8.23
C LEU A 840 5.77 -31.47 -7.29
N LYS A 841 5.55 -31.42 -5.97
CA LYS A 841 6.58 -31.63 -4.96
C LYS A 841 7.30 -32.97 -5.13
N GLN A 842 6.56 -34.05 -5.40
CA GLN A 842 7.18 -35.37 -5.66
C GLN A 842 8.04 -35.39 -6.93
N ILE A 843 7.72 -34.59 -7.95
CA ILE A 843 8.57 -34.44 -9.15
C ILE A 843 9.86 -33.73 -8.79
N LEU A 844 9.79 -32.63 -8.03
CA LEU A 844 10.96 -31.88 -7.59
C LEU A 844 11.87 -32.73 -6.68
N ILE A 845 11.31 -33.43 -5.69
CA ILE A 845 12.07 -34.36 -4.83
C ILE A 845 12.77 -35.43 -5.67
N SER A 846 12.09 -35.97 -6.68
CA SER A 846 12.70 -36.95 -7.58
C SER A 846 13.88 -36.37 -8.37
N GLN A 847 13.90 -35.06 -8.65
CA GLN A 847 15.03 -34.40 -9.31
C GLN A 847 16.17 -34.11 -8.33
N THR A 848 15.88 -33.58 -7.14
CA THR A 848 16.89 -33.30 -6.11
C THR A 848 17.61 -34.58 -5.69
N ASP A 849 16.89 -35.70 -5.55
CA ASP A 849 17.43 -37.02 -5.22
C ASP A 849 18.50 -37.51 -6.21
N LEU A 850 18.36 -37.19 -7.51
CA LEU A 850 19.31 -37.65 -8.54
C LEU A 850 20.71 -37.06 -8.36
N LEU A 851 20.80 -35.86 -7.78
CA LEU A 851 22.04 -35.14 -7.54
C LEU A 851 22.44 -35.12 -6.06
N GLY A 852 21.64 -35.78 -5.21
CA GLY A 852 21.83 -35.83 -3.77
C GLY A 852 21.63 -34.48 -3.09
N TYR A 853 20.78 -33.63 -3.65
CA TYR A 853 20.38 -32.34 -3.06
C TYR A 853 19.37 -32.56 -1.94
N ASP A 854 19.23 -31.56 -1.07
CA ASP A 854 18.21 -31.61 -0.02
C ASP A 854 16.80 -31.60 -0.63
N PRO A 855 15.89 -32.49 -0.21
CA PRO A 855 14.51 -32.49 -0.70
C PRO A 855 13.77 -31.21 -0.31
N VAL A 856 12.81 -30.81 -1.14
CA VAL A 856 11.99 -29.61 -0.94
C VAL A 856 11.27 -29.66 0.41
N GLY A 857 11.49 -28.63 1.23
CA GLY A 857 10.88 -28.41 2.53
C GLY A 857 11.91 -28.14 3.63
N LEU A 858 11.41 -27.76 4.82
CA LEU A 858 12.22 -27.66 6.05
C LEU A 858 12.02 -28.88 6.97
N ASN A 859 11.61 -30.00 6.37
CA ASN A 859 11.32 -31.26 7.02
C ASN A 859 11.75 -32.42 6.11
N ASN A 860 12.09 -33.56 6.72
CA ASN A 860 12.58 -34.74 5.98
C ASN A 860 13.83 -34.44 5.15
N ASN A 861 14.68 -33.52 5.64
CA ASN A 861 15.91 -33.09 5.00
C ASN A 861 16.98 -34.20 5.06
N LEU A 862 18.12 -33.98 4.40
CA LEU A 862 19.26 -34.91 4.49
C LEU A 862 19.73 -35.05 5.94
N GLU A 863 20.33 -36.20 6.31
CA GLU A 863 20.81 -36.46 7.68
C GLU A 863 21.77 -35.37 8.19
N THR A 864 22.52 -34.72 7.30
CA THR A 864 23.45 -33.62 7.63
C THR A 864 22.76 -32.28 7.88
N ALA A 865 21.50 -32.13 7.45
CA ALA A 865 20.71 -30.90 7.44
C ALA A 865 19.51 -30.95 8.40
N GLU A 866 18.99 -32.14 8.66
CA GLU A 866 17.78 -32.35 9.47
C GLU A 866 17.91 -31.71 10.87
N GLY A 867 16.99 -30.78 11.17
CA GLY A 867 16.93 -30.07 12.44
C GLY A 867 17.88 -28.88 12.60
N LEU A 868 18.64 -28.50 11.55
CA LEU A 868 19.43 -27.25 11.58
C LEU A 868 18.53 -26.01 11.52
N ILE A 869 17.40 -26.09 10.81
CA ILE A 869 16.35 -25.07 10.83
C ILE A 869 15.24 -25.56 11.74
N ASN A 870 14.98 -24.83 12.83
CA ASN A 870 13.94 -25.19 13.79
C ASN A 870 12.57 -24.66 13.33
N ALA A 871 12.06 -25.26 12.25
CA ALA A 871 10.80 -24.88 11.62
C ALA A 871 9.63 -25.78 12.02
N THR A 872 8.44 -25.20 12.10
CA THR A 872 7.17 -25.93 12.26
C THR A 872 6.17 -25.46 11.23
N LEU A 873 5.75 -26.36 10.34
CA LEU A 873 4.68 -26.12 9.38
C LEU A 873 3.33 -26.09 10.11
N LEU A 874 2.54 -25.03 9.89
CA LEU A 874 1.27 -24.79 10.57
C LEU A 874 0.05 -25.01 9.67
N GLN A 875 0.13 -24.57 8.41
CA GLN A 875 -0.95 -24.70 7.43
C GLN A 875 -0.41 -24.78 6.01
N GLY A 876 -1.08 -25.56 5.15
CA GLY A 876 -0.65 -25.78 3.78
C GLY A 876 0.70 -26.52 3.74
N ASP A 877 1.50 -26.24 2.72
CA ASP A 877 2.79 -26.90 2.52
C ASP A 877 3.91 -25.87 2.25
N TYR A 878 5.16 -26.30 2.25
CA TYR A 878 6.33 -25.56 1.77
C TYR A 878 6.35 -25.38 0.24
N LEU A 879 5.32 -25.86 -0.47
CA LEU A 879 5.14 -25.68 -1.91
C LEU A 879 3.70 -25.22 -2.23
N SER A 880 3.56 -24.15 -3.01
CA SER A 880 2.29 -23.72 -3.62
C SER A 880 2.53 -23.15 -5.02
N ALA A 881 2.08 -23.86 -6.05
CA ALA A 881 2.39 -23.58 -7.47
C ALA A 881 1.17 -23.23 -8.33
N HIS A 882 -0.01 -23.07 -7.72
CA HIS A 882 -1.29 -22.92 -8.44
C HIS A 882 -2.11 -21.71 -7.98
N THR A 883 -1.49 -20.73 -7.33
CA THR A 883 -2.12 -19.50 -6.83
C THR A 883 -1.31 -18.28 -7.20
N PHE A 884 -1.97 -17.13 -7.35
CA PHE A 884 -1.28 -15.84 -7.29
C PHE A 884 -1.14 -15.43 -5.83
N SER A 885 0.00 -14.91 -5.43
CA SER A 885 0.34 -14.76 -4.01
C SER A 885 1.30 -13.62 -3.70
N TRP A 886 1.42 -13.33 -2.41
CA TRP A 886 2.53 -12.61 -1.80
C TRP A 886 2.81 -13.24 -0.42
N THR A 887 3.97 -12.98 0.15
CA THR A 887 4.39 -13.56 1.43
C THR A 887 4.63 -12.48 2.49
N GLU A 888 4.05 -12.67 3.66
CA GLU A 888 4.26 -11.88 4.88
C GLU A 888 5.28 -12.57 5.78
N LEU A 889 6.17 -11.79 6.37
CA LEU A 889 7.14 -12.21 7.36
C LEU A 889 6.95 -11.35 8.61
N ASP A 890 6.64 -12.00 9.72
CA ASP A 890 6.33 -11.38 11.00
C ASP A 890 7.30 -11.87 12.07
N ILE A 891 8.07 -10.95 12.66
CA ILE A 891 9.04 -11.24 13.72
C ILE A 891 8.47 -10.77 15.05
N ASP A 892 8.26 -11.71 15.97
CA ASP A 892 7.77 -11.41 17.31
C ASP A 892 8.81 -10.61 18.12
N ALA A 893 8.39 -9.47 18.67
CA ALA A 893 9.29 -8.55 19.37
C ALA A 893 10.03 -9.17 20.57
N GLU A 894 9.43 -10.12 21.27
CA GLU A 894 9.99 -10.69 22.51
C GLU A 894 10.79 -11.97 22.25
N THR A 895 10.22 -12.88 21.47
CA THR A 895 10.77 -14.21 21.22
C THR A 895 11.65 -14.27 19.98
N GLN A 896 11.57 -13.25 19.12
CA GLN A 896 12.23 -13.21 17.81
C GLN A 896 11.86 -14.37 16.89
N LYS A 897 10.76 -15.08 17.19
CA LYS A 897 10.21 -16.12 16.33
C LYS A 897 9.73 -15.49 15.03
N LEU A 898 10.14 -16.06 13.91
CA LEU A 898 9.69 -15.66 12.58
C LEU A 898 8.47 -16.49 12.18
N THR A 899 7.36 -15.83 11.91
CA THR A 899 6.17 -16.42 11.28
C THR A 899 6.15 -16.02 9.81
N VAL A 900 6.09 -17.00 8.92
CA VAL A 900 6.00 -16.77 7.47
C VAL A 900 4.63 -17.20 7.00
N THR A 901 3.90 -16.31 6.34
CA THR A 901 2.54 -16.57 5.83
C THR A 901 2.44 -16.17 4.37
N THR A 902 2.19 -17.13 3.48
CA THR A 902 1.87 -16.84 2.08
C THR A 902 0.36 -16.78 1.91
N PHE A 903 -0.13 -15.62 1.45
CA PHE A 903 -1.51 -15.41 1.06
C PHE A 903 -1.65 -15.63 -0.44
N GLY A 904 -2.65 -16.40 -0.85
CA GLY A 904 -2.93 -16.69 -2.25
C GLY A 904 -4.40 -16.55 -2.64
N ILE A 905 -4.64 -16.24 -3.91
CA ILE A 905 -5.94 -16.32 -4.58
C ILE A 905 -5.90 -17.35 -5.71
N ASP A 906 -7.08 -17.78 -6.16
CA ASP A 906 -7.17 -18.57 -7.38
C ASP A 906 -6.62 -17.78 -8.56
N ALA A 907 -5.78 -18.42 -9.37
CA ALA A 907 -5.24 -17.79 -10.56
C ALA A 907 -6.33 -17.55 -11.62
N TYR A 908 -6.16 -16.49 -12.41
CA TYR A 908 -7.10 -16.09 -13.46
C TYR A 908 -6.35 -15.66 -14.74
N SER A 909 -7.02 -15.75 -15.88
CA SER A 909 -6.51 -15.23 -17.16
C SER A 909 -7.03 -13.81 -17.45
N GLU A 910 -6.34 -13.10 -18.34
CA GLU A 910 -6.83 -11.83 -18.92
C GLU A 910 -8.21 -12.02 -19.58
N ALA A 911 -8.47 -13.18 -20.19
CA ALA A 911 -9.78 -13.48 -20.77
C ALA A 911 -10.88 -13.63 -19.71
N ASP A 912 -10.58 -14.23 -18.56
CA ASP A 912 -11.50 -14.34 -17.43
C ASP A 912 -11.80 -12.95 -16.84
N LEU A 913 -10.75 -12.13 -16.66
CA LEU A 913 -10.85 -10.76 -16.19
C LEU A 913 -11.74 -9.91 -17.11
N LEU A 914 -11.52 -9.95 -18.43
CA LEU A 914 -12.34 -9.19 -19.39
C LEU A 914 -13.79 -9.69 -19.47
N ALA A 915 -14.01 -11.00 -19.26
CA ALA A 915 -15.34 -11.59 -19.34
C ALA A 915 -16.20 -11.26 -18.11
N ASN A 916 -15.60 -11.17 -16.92
CA ASN A 916 -16.28 -10.81 -15.68
C ASN A 916 -15.30 -10.17 -14.67
N PRO A 917 -15.01 -8.87 -14.81
CA PRO A 917 -14.04 -8.19 -13.94
C PRO A 917 -14.37 -8.34 -12.46
N GLN A 918 -15.64 -8.15 -12.09
CA GLN A 918 -16.06 -8.19 -10.69
C GLN A 918 -15.77 -9.55 -10.03
N ALA A 919 -15.94 -10.67 -10.74
CA ALA A 919 -15.63 -11.99 -10.19
C ALA A 919 -14.14 -12.19 -9.88
N VAL A 920 -13.25 -11.51 -10.63
CA VAL A 920 -11.80 -11.53 -10.37
C VAL A 920 -11.45 -10.56 -9.24
N LEU A 921 -12.06 -9.37 -9.22
CA LEU A 921 -11.86 -8.39 -8.14
C LEU A 921 -12.37 -8.90 -6.78
N ASP A 922 -13.42 -9.74 -6.77
CA ASP A 922 -14.01 -10.32 -5.56
C ASP A 922 -13.26 -11.57 -5.04
N LEU A 923 -12.14 -11.97 -5.66
CA LEU A 923 -11.35 -13.11 -5.19
C LEU A 923 -10.80 -12.84 -3.78
N ILE A 924 -11.06 -13.76 -2.85
CA ILE A 924 -10.71 -13.62 -1.44
C ILE A 924 -9.37 -14.31 -1.18
N PRO A 925 -8.34 -13.59 -0.68
CA PRO A 925 -7.06 -14.17 -0.29
C PRO A 925 -7.22 -15.20 0.85
N ARG A 926 -6.45 -16.28 0.78
CA ARG A 926 -6.39 -17.34 1.79
C ARG A 926 -4.93 -17.73 2.08
N VAL A 927 -4.67 -18.23 3.28
CA VAL A 927 -3.36 -18.80 3.62
C VAL A 927 -3.15 -20.10 2.83
N VAL A 928 -2.13 -20.11 1.97
CA VAL A 928 -1.74 -21.30 1.17
C VAL A 928 -0.48 -21.98 1.72
N SER A 929 0.33 -21.26 2.50
CA SER A 929 1.47 -21.77 3.25
C SER A 929 1.65 -20.94 4.50
N GLN A 930 1.88 -21.59 5.65
CA GLN A 930 2.27 -20.92 6.88
C GLN A 930 3.16 -21.81 7.73
N PHE A 931 4.29 -21.26 8.18
CA PHE A 931 5.21 -21.93 9.09
C PHE A 931 5.87 -20.94 10.04
N GLU A 932 6.41 -21.45 11.14
CA GLU A 932 7.18 -20.68 12.11
C GLU A 932 8.60 -21.21 12.19
N VAL A 933 9.58 -20.33 12.36
CA VAL A 933 10.99 -20.67 12.59
C VAL A 933 11.44 -20.05 13.90
N LEU A 934 11.96 -20.89 14.80
CA LEU A 934 12.63 -20.41 16.00
C LEU A 934 14.06 -20.00 15.64
N PRO A 935 14.50 -18.78 16.01
CA PRO A 935 15.84 -18.33 15.69
C PRO A 935 16.88 -19.19 16.43
N SER A 936 17.99 -19.46 15.75
CA SER A 936 19.24 -19.81 16.41
C SER A 936 19.74 -18.56 17.11
N LEU A 937 19.36 -18.42 18.38
CA LEU A 937 19.99 -17.42 19.26
C LEU A 937 21.27 -18.07 19.74
N GLU A 938 22.39 -17.33 19.70
CA GLU A 938 23.59 -17.77 20.43
C GLU A 938 23.14 -18.05 21.86
N GLU A 939 23.12 -19.34 22.25
CA GLU A 939 23.03 -19.71 23.65
C GLU A 939 24.22 -19.01 24.33
N PRO A 940 23.99 -18.04 25.21
CA PRO A 940 25.10 -17.39 25.88
C PRO A 940 25.88 -18.48 26.60
N VAL A 941 27.14 -18.65 26.22
CA VAL A 941 27.97 -19.77 26.66
C VAL A 941 27.94 -19.80 28.18
N ALA A 942 27.36 -20.87 28.75
CA ALA A 942 27.32 -21.05 30.19
C ALA A 942 28.73 -20.86 30.74
N VAL A 943 28.88 -19.93 31.70
CA VAL A 943 30.21 -19.59 32.21
C VAL A 943 30.77 -20.82 32.93
N ALA A 944 31.86 -21.38 32.39
CA ALA A 944 32.40 -22.66 32.85
C ALA A 944 32.77 -22.65 34.33
N GLU A 945 33.07 -21.47 34.88
CA GLU A 945 33.48 -21.22 36.26
C GLU A 945 32.33 -21.32 37.29
N LEU A 946 31.07 -21.53 36.87
CA LEU A 946 29.90 -21.56 37.78
C LEU A 946 29.66 -22.91 38.47
N ILE A 947 29.16 -22.86 39.71
CA ILE A 947 28.60 -24.02 40.40
C ILE A 947 27.09 -24.07 40.14
N ASP A 948 26.64 -25.09 39.41
CA ASP A 948 25.23 -25.36 39.16
C ASP A 948 24.61 -26.16 40.31
N LEU A 949 23.72 -25.53 41.07
CA LEU A 949 22.93 -26.18 42.12
C LEU A 949 21.42 -26.21 41.79
N THR A 950 21.02 -25.92 40.54
CA THR A 950 19.61 -25.79 40.14
C THR A 950 18.80 -27.07 40.31
N GLY A 951 19.45 -28.23 40.16
CA GLY A 951 18.84 -29.55 40.34
C GLY A 951 18.69 -30.03 41.79
N LEU A 952 19.05 -29.19 42.78
CA LEU A 952 19.04 -29.54 44.20
C LEU A 952 18.13 -28.56 44.97
N ASP A 953 17.30 -29.08 45.88
CA ASP A 953 16.43 -28.27 46.73
C ASP A 953 17.00 -28.13 48.16
N GLY A 954 16.80 -26.98 48.79
CA GLY A 954 17.20 -26.73 50.19
C GLY A 954 18.70 -26.43 50.36
N ASP A 955 19.22 -26.56 51.59
CA ASP A 955 20.64 -26.32 51.85
C ASP A 955 21.52 -27.44 51.23
N VAL A 956 22.58 -27.05 50.52
CA VAL A 956 23.52 -27.93 49.83
C VAL A 956 24.92 -27.75 50.41
N ALA A 957 25.56 -28.86 50.79
CA ALA A 957 26.94 -28.89 51.24
C ALA A 957 27.89 -29.02 50.04
N VAL A 958 28.69 -27.98 49.81
CA VAL A 958 29.76 -27.94 48.83
C VAL A 958 31.09 -28.19 49.56
N ASN A 959 31.67 -29.37 49.35
CA ASN A 959 32.94 -29.76 49.95
C ASN A 959 34.09 -29.53 48.98
N ALA A 960 35.14 -28.86 49.43
CA ALA A 960 36.31 -28.55 48.61
C ALA A 960 37.62 -28.73 49.38
N THR A 961 38.71 -28.89 48.66
CA THR A 961 40.07 -28.70 49.17
C THR A 961 40.64 -27.41 48.61
N LEU A 962 41.12 -26.55 49.50
CA LEU A 962 41.79 -25.30 49.13
C LEU A 962 43.28 -25.45 49.36
N THR A 963 44.07 -25.04 48.39
CA THR A 963 45.52 -24.88 48.50
C THR A 963 45.87 -23.45 48.09
N ARG A 964 46.76 -22.80 48.84
CA ARG A 964 47.16 -21.41 48.58
C ARG A 964 48.68 -21.29 48.61
N GLU A 965 49.24 -20.76 47.54
CA GLU A 965 50.63 -20.31 47.44
C GLU A 965 50.60 -18.87 46.91
N ALA A 966 50.39 -17.89 47.78
CA ALA A 966 50.15 -16.51 47.35
C ALA A 966 50.96 -15.47 48.12
N ALA A 967 51.25 -14.34 47.48
CA ALA A 967 51.88 -13.19 48.12
C ALA A 967 50.92 -12.40 49.02
N PHE A 968 49.62 -12.38 48.69
CA PHE A 968 48.58 -11.61 49.39
C PHE A 968 47.63 -12.50 50.19
N ASP A 969 47.01 -11.96 51.24
CA ASP A 969 46.00 -12.66 52.06
C ASP A 969 44.64 -12.76 51.35
N ASN A 970 44.65 -13.55 50.27
CA ASN A 970 43.51 -13.75 49.40
C ASN A 970 42.38 -14.50 50.13
N VAL A 971 41.14 -14.06 49.89
CA VAL A 971 39.92 -14.63 50.48
C VAL A 971 38.99 -15.05 49.34
N LEU A 972 38.53 -16.30 49.37
CA LEU A 972 37.52 -16.77 48.42
C LEU A 972 36.12 -16.56 48.97
N LYS A 973 35.29 -15.92 48.16
CA LYS A 973 33.86 -15.76 48.38
C LYS A 973 33.07 -16.22 47.18
N PHE A 974 31.75 -16.20 47.32
CA PHE A 974 30.80 -16.53 46.28
C PHE A 974 29.70 -15.49 46.23
N TYR A 975 29.02 -15.40 45.09
CA TYR A 975 27.78 -14.65 44.90
C TYR A 975 26.81 -15.49 44.08
N GLU A 976 25.52 -15.27 44.28
CA GLU A 976 24.45 -15.92 43.53
C GLU A 976 24.33 -15.30 42.14
N THR A 977 24.00 -16.12 41.15
CA THR A 977 23.92 -15.72 39.75
C THR A 977 22.98 -16.62 38.94
N ASP A 978 22.70 -16.25 37.68
CA ASP A 978 22.02 -17.11 36.71
C ASP A 978 23.03 -17.97 35.93
N ALA A 979 22.55 -18.76 34.96
CA ALA A 979 23.40 -19.64 34.14
C ALA A 979 24.48 -18.88 33.34
N LEU A 980 24.34 -17.56 33.20
CA LEU A 980 25.17 -16.68 32.37
C LEU A 980 26.11 -15.82 33.21
N GLY A 981 26.12 -16.00 34.53
CA GLY A 981 26.94 -15.19 35.42
C GLY A 981 26.35 -13.80 35.70
N ARG A 982 25.06 -13.53 35.43
CA ARG A 982 24.50 -12.21 35.74
C ARG A 982 24.38 -11.94 37.23
N VAL A 983 24.72 -10.72 37.65
CA VAL A 983 24.48 -10.22 39.01
C VAL A 983 24.01 -8.76 38.97
N GLY A 984 22.91 -8.46 39.66
CA GLY A 984 22.31 -7.12 39.63
C GLY A 984 21.78 -6.70 38.25
N GLY A 985 21.48 -7.66 37.37
CA GLY A 985 21.03 -7.43 35.99
C GLY A 985 22.16 -7.25 34.97
N LEU A 986 23.42 -7.32 35.40
CA LEU A 986 24.59 -7.10 34.55
C LEU A 986 25.28 -8.44 34.20
N LEU A 987 25.71 -8.61 32.96
CA LEU A 987 26.57 -9.70 32.48
C LEU A 987 28.06 -9.44 32.82
N PRO A 988 28.87 -10.50 32.99
CA PRO A 988 30.32 -10.36 33.13
C PRO A 988 30.91 -9.61 31.92
N GLY A 989 31.64 -8.52 32.17
CA GLY A 989 32.22 -7.65 31.13
C GLY A 989 31.49 -6.32 30.95
N GLU A 990 30.27 -6.20 31.49
CA GLU A 990 29.51 -4.95 31.46
C GLU A 990 30.01 -3.93 32.49
N ALA A 991 29.93 -2.65 32.14
CA ALA A 991 30.38 -1.56 33.00
C ALA A 991 29.66 -1.58 34.36
N GLY A 992 30.42 -1.79 35.44
CA GLY A 992 29.88 -1.85 36.80
C GLY A 992 29.65 -3.26 37.33
N TYR A 993 29.96 -4.30 36.56
CA TYR A 993 29.83 -5.70 36.97
C TYR A 993 30.57 -6.01 38.29
N GLU A 994 31.86 -5.69 38.42
CA GLU A 994 32.59 -5.90 39.68
C GLU A 994 31.97 -5.19 40.90
N ALA A 995 31.34 -4.02 40.69
CA ALA A 995 30.65 -3.31 41.76
C ALA A 995 29.35 -4.03 42.18
N ALA A 996 28.63 -4.62 41.22
CA ALA A 996 27.47 -5.46 41.48
C ALA A 996 27.88 -6.77 42.20
N VAL A 997 28.99 -7.40 41.79
CA VAL A 997 29.59 -8.55 42.50
C VAL A 997 29.92 -8.17 43.94
N ALA A 998 30.64 -7.08 44.17
CA ALA A 998 31.03 -6.61 45.50
C ALA A 998 29.82 -6.35 46.41
N ALA A 999 28.68 -5.91 45.84
CA ALA A 999 27.45 -5.64 46.57
C ALA A 999 26.64 -6.91 46.94
N ASN A 1000 26.89 -8.05 46.26
CA ASN A 1000 26.12 -9.28 46.39
C ASN A 1000 26.94 -10.48 46.91
N LEU A 1001 28.12 -10.23 47.48
CA LEU A 1001 28.93 -11.27 48.10
C LEU A 1001 28.19 -11.94 49.26
N LEU A 1002 28.22 -13.27 49.28
CA LEU A 1002 27.74 -14.03 50.41
C LEU A 1002 28.64 -13.83 51.64
N ASP A 1003 28.05 -13.93 52.83
CA ASP A 1003 28.76 -13.88 54.11
C ASP A 1003 29.71 -15.07 54.30
N ALA A 1004 29.55 -16.14 53.51
CA ALA A 1004 30.36 -17.33 53.63
C ALA A 1004 31.72 -17.14 52.94
N GLU A 1005 32.79 -17.33 53.72
CA GLU A 1005 34.18 -17.11 53.30
C GLU A 1005 34.99 -18.39 53.50
N LEU A 1006 35.78 -18.75 52.50
CA LEU A 1006 36.74 -19.84 52.59
C LEU A 1006 38.14 -19.26 52.71
N PHE A 1007 38.83 -19.61 53.80
CA PHE A 1007 40.17 -19.13 54.08
C PHE A 1007 41.15 -20.30 54.25
N VAL A 1008 42.34 -20.13 53.67
CA VAL A 1008 43.48 -21.03 53.85
C VAL A 1008 44.75 -20.18 54.01
N GLY A 1009 45.62 -20.58 54.93
CA GLY A 1009 46.90 -19.89 55.13
C GLY A 1009 47.86 -20.10 53.97
N ASN A 1010 48.81 -19.18 53.78
CA ASN A 1010 49.83 -19.34 52.73
C ASN A 1010 50.66 -20.64 52.93
N LEU A 1011 50.95 -21.34 51.83
CA LEU A 1011 51.61 -22.65 51.79
C LEU A 1011 50.92 -23.70 52.65
N GLN A 1012 49.58 -23.62 52.75
CA GLN A 1012 48.75 -24.62 53.43
C GLN A 1012 47.74 -25.22 52.44
N THR A 1013 47.32 -26.44 52.76
CA THR A 1013 46.16 -27.09 52.16
C THR A 1013 45.15 -27.36 53.27
N THR A 1014 43.87 -27.06 53.05
CA THR A 1014 42.79 -27.28 54.03
C THR A 1014 41.52 -27.73 53.32
N ASP A 1015 40.82 -28.68 53.93
CA ASP A 1015 39.48 -29.04 53.50
C ASP A 1015 38.48 -28.03 54.05
N ALA A 1016 37.58 -27.56 53.19
CA ALA A 1016 36.49 -26.69 53.56
C ALA A 1016 35.15 -27.26 53.16
N ASN A 1017 34.14 -26.84 53.90
CA ASN A 1017 32.75 -27.14 53.65
C ASN A 1017 32.00 -25.81 53.65
N LEU A 1018 31.22 -25.59 52.60
CA LEU A 1018 30.40 -24.41 52.40
C LEU A 1018 28.95 -24.87 52.28
N ILE A 1019 28.03 -24.15 52.94
CA ILE A 1019 26.60 -24.38 52.80
C ILE A 1019 26.02 -23.29 51.90
N LEU A 1020 25.42 -23.68 50.78
CA LEU A 1020 24.76 -22.81 49.81
C LEU A 1020 23.29 -23.24 49.65
N ALA A 1021 22.43 -22.34 49.18
CA ALA A 1021 21.06 -22.71 48.85
C ALA A 1021 21.02 -23.41 47.48
N GLY A 1022 20.25 -24.47 47.34
CA GLY A 1022 19.96 -25.08 46.05
C GLY A 1022 18.97 -24.25 45.22
N GLY A 1023 18.82 -24.60 43.95
CA GLY A 1023 17.87 -23.96 43.01
C GLY A 1023 18.44 -22.78 42.23
N THR A 1024 19.75 -22.54 42.28
CA THR A 1024 20.42 -21.39 41.64
C THR A 1024 21.88 -21.69 41.26
N TYR A 1025 22.56 -20.75 40.59
CA TYR A 1025 23.99 -20.83 40.28
C TYR A 1025 24.82 -19.98 41.23
N TYR A 1026 26.08 -20.38 41.45
CA TYR A 1026 27.03 -19.59 42.22
C TYR A 1026 28.34 -19.39 41.48
N ALA A 1027 28.84 -18.16 41.50
CA ALA A 1027 30.13 -17.80 40.95
C ALA A 1027 31.15 -17.58 42.07
N PRO A 1028 32.39 -18.09 41.94
CA PRO A 1028 33.47 -17.76 42.85
C PRO A 1028 34.04 -16.36 42.57
N VAL A 1029 34.64 -15.76 43.60
CA VAL A 1029 35.38 -14.50 43.50
C VAL A 1029 36.53 -14.47 44.51
N LEU A 1030 37.72 -14.15 44.02
CA LEU A 1030 38.90 -13.96 44.87
C LEU A 1030 39.02 -12.48 45.25
N LEU A 1031 38.99 -12.18 46.55
CA LEU A 1031 39.34 -10.87 47.08
C LEU A 1031 40.84 -10.85 47.33
N ILE A 1032 41.58 -10.07 46.53
CA ILE A 1032 43.03 -9.98 46.69
C ILE A 1032 43.35 -9.12 47.91
N ASP A 1033 44.18 -9.66 48.81
CA ASP A 1033 44.48 -9.06 50.12
C ASP A 1033 43.20 -8.76 50.94
N GLY A 1034 42.13 -9.53 50.71
CA GLY A 1034 40.83 -9.36 51.36
C GLY A 1034 40.06 -8.08 50.95
N SER A 1035 40.47 -7.40 49.88
CA SER A 1035 39.87 -6.13 49.44
C SER A 1035 38.74 -6.33 48.43
N VAL A 1036 37.56 -5.75 48.69
CA VAL A 1036 36.44 -5.69 47.73
C VAL A 1036 36.66 -4.70 46.58
N SER A 1037 37.71 -3.88 46.65
CA SER A 1037 38.12 -2.99 45.56
C SER A 1037 39.18 -3.61 44.65
N ASN A 1038 39.54 -4.88 44.88
CA ASN A 1038 40.45 -5.64 44.04
C ASN A 1038 40.00 -7.10 43.96
N LEU A 1039 39.13 -7.38 42.99
CA LEU A 1039 38.52 -8.68 42.80
C LEU A 1039 39.20 -9.40 41.63
N ALA A 1040 39.23 -10.73 41.68
CA ALA A 1040 39.28 -11.57 40.49
C ALA A 1040 37.93 -12.28 40.38
N THR A 1041 37.17 -11.99 39.33
CA THR A 1041 35.79 -12.50 39.14
C THR A 1041 35.71 -13.33 37.86
N ILE A 1042 34.56 -13.97 37.60
CA ILE A 1042 34.33 -14.71 36.35
C ILE A 1042 34.39 -13.80 35.10
N GLU A 1043 34.24 -12.47 35.25
CA GLU A 1043 34.49 -11.51 34.18
C GLU A 1043 35.93 -11.64 33.64
N ASP A 1044 36.91 -11.98 34.49
CA ASP A 1044 38.29 -12.17 34.07
C ASP A 1044 38.49 -13.40 33.16
N ALA A 1045 37.65 -14.43 33.30
CA ALA A 1045 37.63 -15.56 32.37
C ALA A 1045 36.94 -15.18 31.05
N VAL A 1046 35.80 -14.49 31.11
CA VAL A 1046 35.04 -14.05 29.94
C VAL A 1046 35.83 -13.07 29.08
N LEU A 1047 36.53 -12.12 29.70
CA LEU A 1047 37.38 -11.15 29.01
C LEU A 1047 38.77 -11.71 28.62
N GLY A 1048 39.08 -12.96 28.96
CA GLY A 1048 40.37 -13.59 28.70
C GLY A 1048 41.55 -12.93 29.42
N SER A 1049 41.31 -12.23 30.53
CA SER A 1049 42.34 -11.54 31.31
C SER A 1049 43.18 -12.51 32.17
N GLY A 1050 42.73 -13.76 32.32
CA GLY A 1050 43.51 -14.87 32.84
C GLY A 1050 43.73 -14.83 34.36
N ARG A 1051 42.73 -14.44 35.15
CA ARG A 1051 42.83 -14.40 36.62
C ARG A 1051 42.03 -15.47 37.35
N ILE A 1052 41.13 -16.11 36.63
CA ILE A 1052 40.41 -17.31 37.06
C ILE A 1052 40.35 -18.27 35.88
N GLN A 1053 40.51 -19.55 36.16
CA GLN A 1053 40.28 -20.62 35.20
C GLN A 1053 39.72 -21.84 35.91
N ARG A 1054 38.89 -22.62 35.20
CA ARG A 1054 38.40 -23.91 35.70
C ARG A 1054 38.74 -25.06 34.75
N GLN A 1055 39.24 -26.16 35.31
CA GLN A 1055 39.42 -27.42 34.62
C GLN A 1055 38.75 -28.56 35.41
N GLY A 1056 37.58 -29.00 34.96
CA GLY A 1056 36.78 -29.99 35.67
C GLY A 1056 36.36 -29.50 37.06
N ASP A 1057 36.76 -30.21 38.11
CA ASP A 1057 36.45 -29.86 39.50
C ASP A 1057 37.47 -28.91 40.14
N VAL A 1058 38.41 -28.37 39.37
CA VAL A 1058 39.49 -27.50 39.88
C VAL A 1058 39.33 -26.08 39.37
N TRP A 1059 39.19 -25.13 40.28
CA TRP A 1059 39.39 -23.70 40.03
C TRP A 1059 40.79 -23.30 40.44
N SER A 1060 41.42 -22.48 39.61
CA SER A 1060 42.72 -21.88 39.88
C SER A 1060 42.63 -20.38 39.68
N PHE A 1061 43.12 -19.62 40.65
CA PHE A 1061 43.07 -18.16 40.68
C PHE A 1061 44.49 -17.58 40.69
N GLU A 1062 44.61 -16.37 40.17
CA GLU A 1062 45.85 -15.59 40.08
C GLU A 1062 45.66 -14.19 40.69
N ASP A 1063 46.63 -13.74 41.49
CA ASP A 1063 46.63 -12.45 42.18
C ASP A 1063 47.50 -11.36 41.52
N LEU A 1064 48.00 -11.65 40.31
CA LEU A 1064 48.77 -10.80 39.38
C LEU A 1064 50.28 -10.73 39.65
N THR A 1065 50.82 -11.62 40.49
CA THR A 1065 52.22 -11.55 40.91
C THR A 1065 53.16 -12.33 39.99
N ASP A 1066 52.77 -13.52 39.52
CA ASP A 1066 53.65 -14.39 38.72
C ASP A 1066 52.97 -15.29 37.67
N ASN A 1067 51.64 -15.23 37.53
CA ASN A 1067 50.85 -15.90 36.49
C ASN A 1067 51.00 -17.43 36.48
N ASP A 1068 51.19 -18.05 37.64
CA ASP A 1068 51.29 -19.50 37.77
C ASP A 1068 49.97 -20.17 38.24
N PHE A 1069 48.96 -19.36 38.58
CA PHE A 1069 47.61 -19.78 39.00
C PHE A 1069 47.58 -20.71 40.22
N ASN A 1070 48.58 -20.64 41.10
CA ASN A 1070 48.56 -21.36 42.38
C ASN A 1070 48.22 -20.48 43.59
N ASP A 1071 47.96 -19.19 43.37
CA ASP A 1071 47.62 -18.22 44.40
C ASP A 1071 46.39 -18.62 45.19
N LEU A 1072 45.40 -19.24 44.54
CA LEU A 1072 44.43 -20.07 45.21
C LEU A 1072 43.96 -21.17 44.26
N VAL A 1073 43.98 -22.41 44.74
CA VAL A 1073 43.45 -23.56 44.01
C VAL A 1073 42.34 -24.19 44.84
N VAL A 1074 41.16 -24.32 44.25
CA VAL A 1074 39.99 -24.97 44.86
C VAL A 1074 39.65 -26.21 44.07
N THR A 1075 39.76 -27.37 44.70
CA THR A 1075 39.33 -28.65 44.15
C THR A 1075 38.03 -29.07 44.80
N LEU A 1076 36.92 -29.06 44.07
CA LEU A 1076 35.66 -29.63 44.54
C LEU A 1076 35.79 -31.14 44.76
N LYS A 1077 35.21 -31.60 45.85
CA LYS A 1077 35.20 -33.00 46.27
C LYS A 1077 33.84 -33.64 46.12
N SER A 1078 32.79 -32.93 46.53
CA SER A 1078 31.41 -33.39 46.47
C SER A 1078 30.45 -32.21 46.65
N ILE A 1079 29.28 -32.35 46.05
CA ILE A 1079 28.12 -31.48 46.23
C ILE A 1079 26.98 -32.41 46.67
N GLU A 1080 26.50 -32.25 47.88
CA GLU A 1080 25.50 -33.14 48.47
C GLU A 1080 24.41 -32.34 49.19
N PRO A 1081 23.12 -32.70 49.06
CA PRO A 1081 22.07 -32.11 49.89
C PRO A 1081 22.38 -32.28 51.38
N VAL A 1082 22.20 -31.23 52.17
CA VAL A 1082 22.29 -31.34 53.63
C VAL A 1082 21.08 -32.12 54.12
N ALA A 1083 21.30 -33.35 54.59
CA ALA A 1083 20.24 -34.16 55.16
C ALA A 1083 19.64 -33.44 56.38
N VAL A 1084 18.33 -33.17 56.32
CA VAL A 1084 17.53 -32.55 57.40
C VAL A 1084 17.50 -33.41 58.66
#